data_AF-A0A255H7L6-F1
#
_entry.id   AF-A0A255H7L6-F1
#
_cell.length_a   1.000
_cell.length_b   1.000
_cell.length_c   1.000
_cell.angle_alpha   90.00
_cell.angle_beta   90.00
_cell.angle_gamma   90.00
#
_symmetry.space_group_name_H-M   'P 1'
#
loop_
_entity.id
_entity.type
_entity.pdbx_description
1 polymer ?
#
loop_
_entity_poly.entity_id
_entity_poly.type
_entity_poly.pdbx_seq_one_letter_code
_entity_poly.pdbx_strand_id
1 'polypeptide(L)'
;MIQTILMVLLVIAFLVAVGVIWSAMTAGRRRTASRGGDSGTPKRQAREDLRLGYRYDDGSVFVHQNTVWTGFRLEPVGDMYMGAEDVESLAYQATQALVHTAADGEPVQVHYRLTHQPFNVDEWKHQLLRNSWNPSRLYRTYLDATAFFLRHTRTVRPVAYLLIQIDTLPTSSLNEIKQSANAALMGGHDEFIPPDLAARWEVMAQRVLRNVASLGPVQPITRADRMWLIRKPLAGHFAPTMNDFPQSKPWGEGEFALWVDFTAENRRQYLHISTLNENVAEADRSDESDALDSYTACLAVAEWPEETATNAGQAWIRHFANAGVEVSYRMELLPPRKFREQLEKINNNLRGELKNMGTATGGQITDILVADEQVRAEDALARVRQTPKPGVLGQIMVQVSAPTLEELNARVESLVIDTKNTLNDAILVRPSRYQWRMLASFLPGTGPKLLSVPYVRLTDPEHFGVGFPRAGVVIGDREVRSAEGRSLGWMGNYIGESQGVPVFHSPHSGVARNSGGGVFIVGGSGGGKSSLALLMFFQASESGVQTVVLDPKVDFAQFCYYLAFGPQVNHPGFQAEAAAGVLGTGRSRFTPVNPEFWADTEVIDIVASAPGVLDPWQVEPNLEAGALLADEMITMFLGQKVRDRFDDVIVPAIETVKQRYQIRINQRMAEVQAQRPVADHERGEVAEKVARQVRRPTLWEVVQVVGEETARIEQMADVPFEMKREFSRAAIQLRQLLGLPYASLAFAEEPVGFARLRKRRTVFTLRGMKTPKSQMGEDTWSKEERLAAAIMYVLVKYAAQMLDNKQTVNPVTGRSGDIQPKMLFVDESYLVTSTKGGRELLLTTLAQGRSYGLITVLIDQLASRLGQIESSSREGGDGPSANQVQSVFAFLQRSEGDARQVAPLLTRHNSDVISTALLPVGMGGHLETGRCLFRDMDFHVALTEIDLLFKELLRASDTNPTTRAGSQRHPISADPWEWEFITNDEREAAVAEAGVLGAAEDAEQRAEPVGGQS
;
A
#
# COMPACT_ATOMS: atom_id res chain seq x y z
N MET A 1 -7.92 10.28 -109.00
CA MET A 1 -8.35 11.22 -107.93
C MET A 1 -9.36 10.58 -106.97
N ILE A 2 -10.48 10.04 -107.44
CA ILE A 2 -11.51 9.41 -106.59
C ILE A 2 -11.00 8.14 -105.87
N GLN A 3 -10.18 7.30 -106.51
CA GLN A 3 -9.60 6.11 -105.86
C GLN A 3 -8.55 6.43 -104.78
N THR A 4 -7.74 7.46 -104.98
CA THR A 4 -6.80 7.98 -103.95
C THR A 4 -7.53 8.57 -102.76
N ILE A 5 -8.65 9.27 -102.99
CA ILE A 5 -9.51 9.80 -101.92
C ILE A 5 -10.18 8.65 -101.16
N LEU A 6 -10.63 7.60 -101.87
CA LEU A 6 -11.23 6.41 -101.24
C LEU A 6 -10.21 5.61 -100.41
N MET A 7 -8.97 5.49 -100.88
CA MET A 7 -7.90 4.80 -100.15
C MET A 7 -7.43 5.59 -98.93
N VAL A 8 -7.36 6.93 -99.03
CA VAL A 8 -7.11 7.81 -97.88
C VAL A 8 -8.27 7.74 -96.89
N LEU A 9 -9.53 7.70 -97.35
CA LEU A 9 -10.70 7.51 -96.50
C LEU A 9 -10.73 6.13 -95.82
N LEU A 10 -10.28 5.06 -96.50
CA LEU A 10 -10.18 3.72 -95.92
C LEU A 10 -9.06 3.62 -94.89
N VAL A 11 -7.91 4.26 -95.13
CA VAL A 11 -6.80 4.33 -94.16
C VAL A 11 -7.19 5.19 -92.95
N ILE A 12 -7.91 6.30 -93.16
CA ILE A 12 -8.46 7.11 -92.07
C ILE A 12 -9.53 6.33 -91.31
N ALA A 13 -10.43 5.61 -91.99
CA ALA A 13 -11.44 4.77 -91.35
C ALA A 13 -10.83 3.61 -90.57
N PHE A 14 -9.73 3.01 -91.07
CA PHE A 14 -8.99 1.96 -90.38
C PHE A 14 -8.24 2.50 -89.14
N LEU A 15 -7.60 3.68 -89.25
CA LEU A 15 -6.97 4.34 -88.11
C LEU A 15 -7.98 4.82 -87.06
N VAL A 16 -9.18 5.26 -87.49
CA VAL A 16 -10.30 5.58 -86.60
C VAL A 16 -10.86 4.31 -85.96
N ALA A 17 -10.99 3.19 -86.67
CA ALA A 17 -11.45 1.93 -86.11
C ALA A 17 -10.46 1.34 -85.08
N VAL A 18 -9.15 1.41 -85.35
CA VAL A 18 -8.10 1.00 -84.41
C VAL A 18 -8.03 1.95 -83.21
N GLY A 19 -8.23 3.25 -83.42
CA GLY A 19 -8.36 4.24 -82.34
C GLY A 19 -9.61 4.04 -81.48
N VAL A 20 -10.72 3.59 -82.07
CA VAL A 20 -11.98 3.29 -81.37
C VAL A 20 -11.88 1.97 -80.58
N ILE A 21 -11.17 0.96 -81.07
CA ILE A 21 -10.95 -0.30 -80.35
C ILE A 21 -9.95 -0.13 -79.20
N TRP A 22 -8.88 0.66 -79.40
CA TRP A 22 -7.94 1.02 -78.31
C TRP A 22 -8.64 1.91 -77.27
N SER A 23 -9.48 2.86 -77.70
CA SER A 23 -10.33 3.67 -76.81
C SER A 23 -11.34 2.81 -76.04
N ALA A 24 -11.99 1.83 -76.67
CA ALA A 24 -12.95 0.94 -76.01
C ALA A 24 -12.28 -0.02 -74.99
N MET A 25 -11.07 -0.49 -75.26
CA MET A 25 -10.30 -1.31 -74.31
C MET A 25 -9.69 -0.50 -73.15
N THR A 26 -9.51 0.81 -73.32
CA THR A 26 -9.01 1.71 -72.25
C THR A 26 -10.11 2.46 -71.50
N ALA A 27 -11.32 2.57 -72.07
CA ALA A 27 -12.49 3.24 -71.48
C ALA A 27 -13.43 2.32 -70.67
N GLY A 28 -13.18 1.02 -70.58
CA GLY A 28 -13.86 0.10 -69.65
C GLY A 28 -13.55 0.35 -68.17
N ARG A 29 -12.63 1.27 -67.86
CA ARG A 29 -12.28 1.74 -66.51
C ARG A 29 -12.35 3.27 -66.44
N ARG A 30 -13.54 3.86 -66.63
CA ARG A 30 -13.99 5.16 -66.04
C ARG A 30 -15.32 5.62 -66.68
N ARG A 31 -16.39 5.60 -65.88
CA ARG A 31 -17.58 6.48 -65.95
C ARG A 31 -17.58 7.27 -64.63
N THR A 32 -17.93 8.54 -64.48
CA THR A 32 -18.28 9.70 -65.33
C THR A 32 -18.27 10.87 -64.35
N ALA A 33 -17.55 11.95 -64.63
CA ALA A 33 -17.64 13.19 -63.87
C ALA A 33 -18.63 14.14 -64.56
N SER A 34 -19.62 14.65 -63.83
CA SER A 34 -20.35 15.87 -64.18
C SER A 34 -19.87 17.00 -63.27
N ARG A 35 -19.16 17.96 -63.89
CA ARG A 35 -18.88 19.36 -63.53
C ARG A 35 -19.12 19.82 -62.08
N GLY A 36 -18.04 20.32 -61.48
CA GLY A 36 -18.05 21.19 -60.29
C GLY A 36 -16.70 21.05 -59.57
N GLY A 37 -15.94 22.14 -59.44
CA GLY A 37 -14.55 22.11 -58.98
C GLY A 37 -14.36 21.50 -57.59
N ASP A 38 -13.26 20.77 -57.42
CA ASP A 38 -12.26 21.00 -56.36
C ASP A 38 -11.09 20.02 -56.58
N SER A 39 -9.92 20.52 -56.94
CA SER A 39 -8.73 19.69 -57.20
C SER A 39 -7.93 19.52 -55.92
N GLY A 40 -8.21 18.46 -55.14
CA GLY A 40 -7.37 18.13 -53.99
C GLY A 40 -7.84 16.98 -53.10
N THR A 41 -7.89 15.72 -53.58
CA THR A 41 -8.44 14.63 -52.72
C THR A 41 -7.80 13.24 -52.73
N PRO A 42 -7.09 12.70 -53.76
CA PRO A 42 -6.62 11.30 -53.64
C PRO A 42 -5.39 11.11 -52.74
N LYS A 43 -4.49 12.10 -52.65
CA LYS A 43 -3.37 12.09 -51.68
C LYS A 43 -3.79 12.47 -50.26
N ARG A 44 -4.94 13.12 -50.10
CA ARG A 44 -5.46 13.60 -48.80
C ARG A 44 -6.18 12.46 -48.06
N GLN A 45 -6.98 11.67 -48.78
CA GLN A 45 -7.61 10.44 -48.27
C GLN A 45 -6.60 9.37 -47.84
N ALA A 46 -5.55 9.13 -48.64
CA ALA A 46 -4.47 8.20 -48.26
C ALA A 46 -3.64 8.69 -47.05
N ARG A 47 -3.65 10.00 -46.75
CA ARG A 47 -3.04 10.59 -45.54
C ARG A 47 -3.98 10.51 -44.33
N GLU A 48 -5.30 10.50 -44.52
CA GLU A 48 -6.29 10.28 -43.46
C GLU A 48 -6.30 8.81 -42.99
N ASP A 49 -6.08 7.85 -43.89
CA ASP A 49 -6.00 6.41 -43.58
C ASP A 49 -4.80 6.00 -42.68
N LEU A 50 -3.86 6.93 -42.43
CA LEU A 50 -2.69 6.73 -41.55
C LEU A 50 -2.86 7.38 -40.17
N ARG A 51 -4.02 7.96 -39.86
CA ARG A 51 -4.29 8.63 -38.57
C ARG A 51 -4.90 7.68 -37.55
N LEU A 52 -4.59 7.88 -36.27
CA LEU A 52 -5.06 7.04 -35.15
C LEU A 52 -6.54 7.22 -34.81
N GLY A 53 -7.27 8.14 -35.45
CA GLY A 53 -8.73 8.21 -35.36
C GLY A 53 -9.32 8.83 -34.09
N TYR A 54 -8.50 9.36 -33.16
CA TYR A 54 -8.96 10.10 -31.99
C TYR A 54 -9.40 11.52 -32.35
N ARG A 55 -10.55 11.95 -31.83
CA ARG A 55 -11.20 13.21 -32.23
C ARG A 55 -11.59 14.11 -31.08
N TYR A 56 -11.85 13.53 -29.92
CA TYR A 56 -12.30 14.25 -28.73
C TYR A 56 -11.83 13.55 -27.47
N ASP A 57 -11.46 14.33 -26.47
CA ASP A 57 -11.17 13.83 -25.12
C ASP A 57 -11.37 14.92 -24.05
N ASP A 58 -12.28 14.68 -23.10
CA ASP A 58 -12.48 15.54 -21.93
C ASP A 58 -11.79 15.06 -20.64
N GLY A 59 -11.24 13.84 -20.62
CA GLY A 59 -10.80 13.13 -19.44
C GLY A 59 -11.53 11.80 -19.32
N SER A 60 -12.81 11.85 -19.02
CA SER A 60 -13.67 10.71 -18.67
C SER A 60 -14.32 10.04 -19.89
N VAL A 61 -14.49 10.79 -20.96
CA VAL A 61 -15.06 10.35 -22.24
C VAL A 61 -14.11 10.71 -23.37
N PHE A 62 -13.99 9.83 -24.35
CA PHE A 62 -13.26 10.10 -25.58
C PHE A 62 -13.99 9.55 -26.81
N VAL A 63 -13.73 10.17 -27.95
CA VAL A 63 -14.28 9.76 -29.26
C VAL A 63 -13.17 9.19 -30.12
N HIS A 64 -13.37 7.96 -30.57
CA HIS A 64 -12.53 7.29 -31.55
C HIS A 64 -13.37 6.93 -32.78
N GLN A 65 -12.98 7.46 -33.94
CA GLN A 65 -13.73 7.38 -35.19
C GLN A 65 -15.16 7.91 -35.01
N ASN A 66 -16.16 7.04 -35.05
CA ASN A 66 -17.57 7.36 -34.83
C ASN A 66 -18.13 6.78 -33.52
N THR A 67 -17.28 6.26 -32.64
CA THR A 67 -17.71 5.60 -31.40
C THR A 67 -17.26 6.41 -30.19
N VAL A 68 -18.10 6.41 -29.17
CA VAL A 68 -17.88 7.15 -27.93
C VAL A 68 -17.60 6.16 -26.82
N TRP A 69 -16.54 6.39 -26.08
CA TRP A 69 -16.03 5.48 -25.08
C TRP A 69 -15.87 6.20 -23.75
N THR A 70 -16.11 5.46 -22.67
CA THR A 70 -15.63 5.81 -21.34
C THR A 70 -14.67 4.72 -20.86
N GLY A 71 -13.85 5.03 -19.87
CA GLY A 71 -12.86 4.11 -19.36
C GLY A 71 -12.67 4.22 -17.86
N PHE A 72 -12.26 3.10 -17.29
CA PHE A 72 -12.04 2.94 -15.87
C PHE A 72 -10.68 2.30 -15.62
N ARG A 73 -9.91 2.91 -14.74
CA ARG A 73 -8.68 2.34 -14.19
C ARG A 73 -9.07 1.41 -13.04
N LEU A 74 -8.60 0.17 -13.13
CA LEU A 74 -8.79 -0.87 -12.13
C LEU A 74 -7.50 -0.97 -11.32
N GLU A 75 -7.60 -0.73 -10.01
CA GLU A 75 -6.43 -0.85 -9.14
C GLU A 75 -6.05 -2.33 -8.95
N PRO A 76 -4.76 -2.70 -9.01
CA PRO A 76 -4.34 -4.06 -8.70
C PRO A 76 -4.54 -4.40 -7.21
N VAL A 77 -4.92 -5.65 -6.93
CA VAL A 77 -5.08 -6.20 -5.58
C VAL A 77 -4.53 -7.62 -5.61
N GLY A 78 -3.61 -7.93 -4.69
CA GLY A 78 -3.07 -9.27 -4.56
C GLY A 78 -4.11 -10.24 -4.00
N ASP A 79 -4.26 -11.39 -4.64
CA ASP A 79 -5.19 -12.48 -4.29
C ASP A 79 -4.47 -13.69 -3.70
N MET A 80 -3.14 -13.68 -3.61
CA MET A 80 -2.32 -14.84 -3.19
C MET A 80 -2.70 -15.41 -1.82
N TYR A 81 -3.18 -14.56 -0.91
CA TYR A 81 -3.52 -14.94 0.46
C TYR A 81 -5.04 -14.85 0.73
N MET A 82 -5.86 -14.65 -0.30
CA MET A 82 -7.32 -14.59 -0.18
C MET A 82 -7.94 -15.98 -0.04
N GLY A 83 -9.07 -16.05 0.68
CA GLY A 83 -9.98 -17.21 0.76
C GLY A 83 -10.34 -17.76 -0.61
N ALA A 84 -10.54 -19.09 -0.74
CA ALA A 84 -11.15 -19.64 -1.96
C ALA A 84 -12.53 -19.00 -2.21
N GLU A 85 -13.32 -18.84 -1.15
CA GLU A 85 -14.62 -18.15 -1.19
C GLU A 85 -14.49 -16.66 -1.59
N ASP A 86 -13.44 -15.97 -1.12
CA ASP A 86 -13.19 -14.57 -1.46
C ASP A 86 -12.79 -14.41 -2.94
N VAL A 87 -11.94 -15.29 -3.45
CA VAL A 87 -11.54 -15.34 -4.87
C VAL A 87 -12.75 -15.64 -5.76
N GLU A 88 -13.60 -16.58 -5.36
CA GLU A 88 -14.86 -16.87 -6.06
C GLU A 88 -15.81 -15.67 -6.05
N SER A 89 -15.94 -14.98 -4.91
CA SER A 89 -16.74 -13.77 -4.77
C SER A 89 -16.24 -12.65 -5.69
N LEU A 90 -14.92 -12.42 -5.77
CA LEU A 90 -14.32 -11.45 -6.69
C LEU A 90 -14.59 -11.81 -8.15
N ALA A 91 -14.41 -13.08 -8.53
CA ALA A 91 -14.70 -13.55 -9.88
C ALA A 91 -16.18 -13.38 -10.25
N TYR A 92 -17.08 -13.67 -9.29
CA TYR A 92 -18.51 -13.47 -9.46
C TYR A 92 -18.88 -11.99 -9.61
N GLN A 93 -18.36 -11.11 -8.75
CA GLN A 93 -18.57 -9.65 -8.85
C GLN A 93 -18.09 -9.08 -10.19
N ALA A 94 -16.96 -9.59 -10.69
CA ALA A 94 -16.43 -9.23 -12.00
C ALA A 94 -17.33 -9.65 -13.15
N THR A 95 -17.87 -10.85 -13.06
CA THR A 95 -18.87 -11.37 -14.00
C THR A 95 -20.12 -10.48 -13.99
N GLN A 96 -20.65 -10.17 -12.80
CA GLN A 96 -21.86 -9.34 -12.68
C GLN A 96 -21.68 -7.92 -13.23
N ALA A 97 -20.51 -7.30 -13.02
CA ALA A 97 -20.22 -5.98 -13.58
C ALA A 97 -20.32 -5.95 -15.11
N LEU A 98 -19.80 -6.98 -15.79
CA LEU A 98 -19.94 -7.13 -17.24
C LEU A 98 -21.39 -7.39 -17.64
N VAL A 99 -22.10 -8.26 -16.91
CA VAL A 99 -23.50 -8.59 -17.21
C VAL A 99 -24.40 -7.36 -17.12
N HIS A 100 -24.25 -6.54 -16.08
CA HIS A 100 -25.00 -5.29 -15.92
C HIS A 100 -24.72 -4.27 -17.02
N THR A 101 -23.52 -4.31 -17.60
CA THR A 101 -23.14 -3.44 -18.72
C THR A 101 -23.86 -3.81 -20.02
N ALA A 102 -24.20 -5.08 -20.22
CA ALA A 102 -24.84 -5.60 -21.44
C ALA A 102 -26.38 -5.72 -21.38
N ALA A 103 -27.01 -5.14 -20.36
CA ALA A 103 -28.46 -5.28 -20.12
C ALA A 103 -29.34 -4.50 -21.12
N ASP A 104 -28.80 -3.44 -21.73
CA ASP A 104 -29.48 -2.63 -22.73
C ASP A 104 -29.37 -3.38 -24.08
N GLY A 105 -30.49 -3.82 -24.67
CA GLY A 105 -30.61 -4.89 -25.70
C GLY A 105 -29.80 -4.83 -27.01
N GLU A 106 -28.80 -3.97 -27.14
CA GLU A 106 -27.81 -3.95 -28.22
C GLU A 106 -26.43 -4.48 -27.77
N PRO A 107 -25.59 -4.98 -28.70
CA PRO A 107 -24.24 -5.41 -28.37
C PRO A 107 -23.39 -4.24 -27.88
N VAL A 108 -22.68 -4.47 -26.77
CA VAL A 108 -21.78 -3.48 -26.17
C VAL A 108 -20.34 -3.90 -26.39
N GLN A 109 -19.52 -3.01 -26.92
CA GLN A 109 -18.09 -3.24 -27.07
C GLN A 109 -17.37 -2.89 -25.76
N VAL A 110 -16.53 -3.80 -25.31
CA VAL A 110 -15.72 -3.65 -24.10
C VAL A 110 -14.28 -4.00 -24.45
N HIS A 111 -13.33 -3.23 -23.92
CA HIS A 111 -11.91 -3.46 -24.12
C HIS A 111 -11.20 -3.43 -22.78
N TYR A 112 -10.70 -4.59 -22.38
CA TYR A 112 -9.83 -4.72 -21.22
C TYR A 112 -8.36 -4.60 -21.67
N ARG A 113 -7.60 -3.78 -20.96
CA ARG A 113 -6.17 -3.55 -21.20
C ARG A 113 -5.38 -3.79 -19.91
N LEU A 114 -4.34 -4.61 -20.01
CA LEU A 114 -3.27 -4.71 -19.00
C LEU A 114 -2.00 -4.08 -19.58
N THR A 115 -1.40 -3.17 -18.83
CA THR A 115 -0.17 -2.46 -19.18
C THR A 115 0.72 -2.26 -17.97
N HIS A 116 1.99 -1.96 -18.16
CA HIS A 116 2.96 -1.79 -17.07
C HIS A 116 3.47 -0.35 -17.01
N GLN A 117 3.03 0.39 -16.00
CA GLN A 117 3.36 1.81 -15.85
C GLN A 117 4.52 2.00 -14.86
N PRO A 118 5.52 2.85 -15.16
CA PRO A 118 6.51 3.24 -14.17
C PRO A 118 5.87 4.07 -13.06
N PHE A 119 6.44 3.95 -11.86
CA PHE A 119 6.07 4.82 -10.74
C PHE A 119 6.60 6.25 -10.97
N ASN A 120 5.74 7.26 -10.79
CA ASN A 120 6.17 8.66 -10.89
C ASN A 120 6.86 9.08 -9.58
N VAL A 121 8.17 8.85 -9.53
CA VAL A 121 9.03 9.13 -8.37
C VAL A 121 9.03 10.61 -7.99
N ASP A 122 8.98 11.51 -8.97
CA ASP A 122 8.99 12.96 -8.71
C ASP A 122 7.71 13.44 -8.05
N GLU A 123 6.57 12.99 -8.56
CA GLU A 123 5.28 13.32 -7.95
C GLU A 123 5.17 12.72 -6.54
N TRP A 124 5.64 11.49 -6.34
CA TRP A 124 5.71 10.89 -5.01
C TRP A 124 6.56 11.70 -4.04
N LYS A 125 7.78 12.07 -4.43
CA LYS A 125 8.68 12.87 -3.59
C LYS A 125 8.04 14.22 -3.24
N HIS A 126 7.47 14.90 -4.24
CA HIS A 126 6.77 16.17 -4.04
C HIS A 126 5.55 16.04 -3.13
N GLN A 127 4.75 14.99 -3.29
CA GLN A 127 3.60 14.71 -2.44
C GLN A 127 4.06 14.46 -0.99
N LEU A 128 5.09 13.63 -0.80
CA LEU A 128 5.59 13.27 0.52
C LEU A 128 6.19 14.48 1.26
N LEU A 129 6.96 15.33 0.58
CA LEU A 129 7.48 16.58 1.15
C LEU A 129 6.38 17.58 1.50
N ARG A 130 5.32 17.66 0.67
CA ARG A 130 4.17 18.55 0.91
C ARG A 130 3.35 18.12 2.13
N ASN A 131 3.26 16.81 2.36
CA ASN A 131 2.51 16.23 3.49
C ASN A 131 3.36 16.11 4.77
N SER A 132 4.67 16.28 4.67
CA SER A 132 5.57 16.28 5.82
C SER A 132 5.36 17.53 6.69
N TRP A 133 5.34 17.36 8.01
CA TRP A 133 5.08 18.45 8.95
C TRP A 133 6.23 19.47 8.99
N ASN A 134 7.45 18.98 9.14
CA ASN A 134 8.67 19.78 9.23
C ASN A 134 9.88 18.94 8.79
N PRO A 135 9.98 18.64 7.47
CA PRO A 135 11.02 17.77 6.96
C PRO A 135 12.40 18.38 7.20
N SER A 136 13.29 17.63 7.87
CA SER A 136 14.67 18.06 8.14
C SER A 136 15.48 18.16 6.84
N ARG A 137 16.67 18.76 6.91
CA ARG A 137 17.63 18.74 5.79
C ARG A 137 18.00 17.31 5.43
N LEU A 138 18.33 16.50 6.44
CA LEU A 138 18.66 15.07 6.30
C LEU A 138 17.55 14.32 5.56
N TYR A 139 16.28 14.52 5.93
CA TYR A 139 15.14 13.88 5.28
C TYR A 139 15.04 14.22 3.79
N ARG A 140 15.22 15.50 3.44
CA ARG A 140 15.14 15.94 2.03
C ARG A 140 16.19 15.25 1.19
N THR A 141 17.43 15.20 1.67
CA THR A 141 18.49 14.53 0.93
C THR A 141 18.34 13.01 0.91
N TYR A 142 17.85 12.40 2.01
CA TYR A 142 17.47 11.00 2.05
C TYR A 142 16.40 10.67 0.98
N LEU A 143 15.40 11.53 0.82
CA LEU A 143 14.38 11.37 -0.23
C LEU A 143 14.95 11.60 -1.64
N ASP A 144 15.90 12.51 -1.83
CA ASP A 144 16.57 12.69 -3.11
C ASP A 144 17.40 11.45 -3.51
N ALA A 145 18.15 10.87 -2.57
CA ALA A 145 18.88 9.62 -2.80
C ALA A 145 17.94 8.42 -3.02
N THR A 146 16.84 8.33 -2.25
CA THR A 146 15.80 7.31 -2.45
C THR A 146 15.12 7.45 -3.81
N ALA A 147 14.81 8.67 -4.23
CA ALA A 147 14.25 8.95 -5.55
C ALA A 147 15.23 8.57 -6.67
N PHE A 148 16.53 8.84 -6.47
CA PHE A 148 17.56 8.38 -7.39
C PHE A 148 17.55 6.85 -7.52
N PHE A 149 17.54 6.11 -6.40
CA PHE A 149 17.46 4.65 -6.41
C PHE A 149 16.23 4.13 -7.18
N LEU A 150 15.04 4.59 -6.81
CA LEU A 150 13.78 4.11 -7.41
C LEU A 150 13.70 4.36 -8.93
N ARG A 151 14.31 5.44 -9.44
CA ARG A 151 14.40 5.69 -10.88
C ARG A 151 15.27 4.66 -11.61
N HIS A 152 16.36 4.20 -10.97
CA HIS A 152 17.32 3.28 -11.58
C HIS A 152 16.87 1.82 -11.52
N THR A 153 16.05 1.44 -10.54
CA THR A 153 15.50 0.08 -10.42
C THR A 153 14.46 -0.25 -11.51
N ARG A 154 14.04 0.74 -12.33
CA ARG A 154 13.08 0.58 -13.46
C ARG A 154 11.81 -0.21 -13.08
N THR A 155 11.32 -0.05 -11.85
CA THR A 155 10.14 -0.79 -11.36
C THR A 155 8.88 -0.33 -12.09
N VAL A 156 8.27 -1.24 -12.84
CA VAL A 156 6.98 -1.04 -13.50
C VAL A 156 5.92 -1.85 -12.78
N ARG A 157 4.75 -1.25 -12.56
CA ARG A 157 3.62 -1.93 -11.94
C ARG A 157 2.57 -2.28 -12.99
N PRO A 158 1.94 -3.46 -12.92
CA PRO A 158 0.78 -3.77 -13.73
C PRO A 158 -0.38 -2.83 -13.36
N VAL A 159 -1.04 -2.29 -14.38
CA VAL A 159 -2.24 -1.46 -14.28
C VAL A 159 -3.25 -1.98 -15.29
N ALA A 160 -4.47 -2.21 -14.82
CA ALA A 160 -5.56 -2.69 -15.66
C ALA A 160 -6.55 -1.57 -15.96
N TYR A 161 -7.12 -1.60 -17.16
CA TYR A 161 -8.10 -0.64 -17.64
C TYR A 161 -9.28 -1.37 -18.28
N LEU A 162 -10.48 -0.88 -18.04
CA LEU A 162 -11.71 -1.36 -18.66
C LEU A 162 -12.37 -0.20 -19.42
N LEU A 163 -12.39 -0.30 -20.75
CA LEU A 163 -13.01 0.67 -21.64
C LEU A 163 -14.33 0.13 -22.15
N ILE A 164 -15.38 0.95 -22.10
CA ILE A 164 -16.73 0.55 -22.48
C ILE A 164 -17.26 1.56 -23.49
N GLN A 165 -17.77 1.07 -24.61
CA GLN A 165 -18.46 1.89 -25.59
C GLN A 165 -19.83 2.31 -25.04
N ILE A 166 -20.09 3.61 -25.00
CA ILE A 166 -21.33 4.19 -24.46
C ILE A 166 -22.28 4.72 -25.55
N ASP A 167 -21.75 5.05 -26.73
CA ASP A 167 -22.55 5.61 -27.83
C ASP A 167 -21.88 5.39 -29.20
N THR A 168 -22.63 5.61 -30.28
CA THR A 168 -22.14 5.66 -31.66
C THR A 168 -22.72 6.88 -32.36
N LEU A 169 -21.84 7.78 -32.81
CA LEU A 169 -22.22 8.96 -33.56
C LEU A 169 -22.74 8.58 -34.96
N PRO A 170 -23.95 9.03 -35.33
CA PRO A 170 -24.45 8.90 -36.70
C PRO A 170 -23.58 9.68 -37.68
N THR A 171 -23.48 9.19 -38.92
CA THR A 171 -22.70 9.82 -39.99
C THR A 171 -23.14 11.27 -40.27
N SER A 172 -24.43 11.60 -40.07
CA SER A 172 -24.96 12.96 -40.22
C SER A 172 -24.39 13.94 -39.18
N SER A 173 -24.39 13.56 -37.90
CA SER A 173 -23.85 14.38 -36.81
C SER A 173 -22.34 14.57 -36.93
N LEU A 174 -21.61 13.58 -37.41
CA LEU A 174 -20.18 13.72 -37.71
C LEU A 174 -19.90 14.75 -38.80
N ASN A 175 -20.74 14.80 -39.83
CA ASN A 175 -20.60 15.79 -40.90
C ASN A 175 -20.91 17.21 -40.41
N GLU A 176 -21.88 17.38 -39.51
CA GLU A 176 -22.20 18.67 -38.87
C GLU A 176 -21.05 19.18 -37.98
N ILE A 177 -20.46 18.29 -37.17
CA ILE A 177 -19.29 18.57 -36.32
C ILE A 177 -18.08 19.00 -37.18
N LYS A 178 -17.86 18.32 -38.32
CA LYS A 178 -16.81 18.69 -39.27
C LYS A 178 -17.05 20.02 -39.98
N GLN A 179 -18.32 20.39 -40.19
CA GLN A 179 -18.67 21.67 -40.81
C GLN A 179 -18.54 22.84 -39.84
N SER A 180 -18.89 22.67 -38.56
CA SER A 180 -18.74 23.71 -37.53
C SER A 180 -17.27 24.00 -37.20
N ALA A 181 -16.42 22.97 -37.18
CA ALA A 181 -14.97 23.09 -37.00
C ALA A 181 -14.27 23.92 -38.09
N ASN A 182 -14.76 23.85 -39.34
CA ASN A 182 -14.22 24.63 -40.45
C ASN A 182 -14.64 26.12 -40.41
N ALA A 183 -15.51 26.53 -39.48
CA ALA A 183 -16.13 27.85 -39.50
C ALA A 183 -15.49 28.90 -38.54
N ALA A 184 -14.50 28.55 -37.70
CA ALA A 184 -14.00 29.45 -36.65
C ALA A 184 -12.49 29.80 -36.75
N LEU A 185 -12.16 30.76 -37.62
CA LEU A 185 -11.24 31.91 -37.43
C LEU A 185 -9.86 31.84 -36.71
N MET A 186 -9.31 30.71 -36.24
CA MET A 186 -8.07 30.69 -35.42
C MET A 186 -7.04 29.61 -35.79
N GLY A 187 -6.86 29.28 -37.08
CA GLY A 187 -5.65 28.60 -37.56
C GLY A 187 -5.35 27.17 -37.05
N GLY A 188 -6.28 26.55 -36.31
CA GLY A 188 -6.25 25.14 -35.91
C GLY A 188 -7.54 24.44 -36.33
N HIS A 189 -7.43 23.27 -36.94
CA HIS A 189 -8.54 22.50 -37.52
C HIS A 189 -9.05 21.41 -36.57
N ASP A 190 -9.63 21.77 -35.43
CA ASP A 190 -10.16 20.79 -34.47
C ASP A 190 -11.69 20.68 -34.50
N GLU A 191 -12.20 19.44 -34.49
CA GLU A 191 -13.61 19.10 -34.45
C GLU A 191 -14.30 19.69 -33.19
N PHE A 192 -15.40 20.45 -33.36
CA PHE A 192 -16.13 21.03 -32.23
C PHE A 192 -17.27 20.11 -31.76
N ILE A 193 -17.17 19.62 -30.53
CA ILE A 193 -18.24 18.85 -29.87
C ILE A 193 -19.15 19.79 -29.05
N PRO A 194 -20.47 19.82 -29.31
CA PRO A 194 -21.41 20.64 -28.53
C PRO A 194 -21.43 20.26 -27.03
N PRO A 195 -21.43 21.24 -26.10
CA PRO A 195 -21.46 20.97 -24.65
C PRO A 195 -22.63 20.08 -24.20
N ASP A 196 -23.83 20.26 -24.78
CA ASP A 196 -25.01 19.45 -24.44
C ASP A 196 -24.84 17.97 -24.83
N LEU A 197 -24.11 17.70 -25.91
CA LEU A 197 -23.79 16.34 -26.33
C LEU A 197 -22.77 15.70 -25.39
N ALA A 198 -21.73 16.45 -25.01
CA ALA A 198 -20.73 16.00 -24.03
C ALA A 198 -21.37 15.71 -22.67
N ALA A 199 -22.26 16.58 -22.17
CA ALA A 199 -22.98 16.36 -20.91
C ALA A 199 -23.84 15.08 -20.91
N ARG A 200 -24.46 14.73 -22.05
CA ARG A 200 -25.18 13.45 -22.18
C ARG A 200 -24.25 12.25 -22.07
N TRP A 201 -23.08 12.32 -22.69
CA TRP A 201 -22.07 11.26 -22.58
C TRP A 201 -21.54 11.12 -21.16
N GLU A 202 -21.35 12.22 -20.44
CA GLU A 202 -20.94 12.20 -19.04
C GLU A 202 -21.98 11.49 -18.14
N VAL A 203 -23.28 11.77 -18.34
CA VAL A 203 -24.36 11.06 -17.62
C VAL A 203 -24.33 9.55 -17.90
N MET A 204 -24.07 9.15 -19.15
CA MET A 204 -23.92 7.74 -19.51
C MET A 204 -22.67 7.12 -18.89
N ALA A 205 -21.53 7.82 -18.90
CA ALA A 205 -20.30 7.40 -18.26
C ALA A 205 -20.50 7.17 -16.75
N GLN A 206 -21.21 8.07 -16.07
CA GLN A 206 -21.56 7.91 -14.64
C GLN A 206 -22.49 6.72 -14.40
N ARG A 207 -23.42 6.40 -15.31
CA ARG A 207 -24.24 5.19 -15.22
C ARG A 207 -23.38 3.93 -15.32
N VAL A 208 -22.44 3.88 -16.26
CA VAL A 208 -21.52 2.75 -16.40
C VAL A 208 -20.61 2.63 -15.18
N LEU A 209 -20.09 3.74 -14.65
CA LEU A 209 -19.29 3.75 -13.43
C LEU A 209 -20.01 3.06 -12.26
N ARG A 210 -21.31 3.32 -12.08
CA ARG A 210 -22.13 2.64 -11.06
C ARG A 210 -22.23 1.13 -11.28
N ASN A 211 -22.28 0.67 -12.53
CA ASN A 211 -22.34 -0.76 -12.85
C ASN A 211 -21.01 -1.47 -12.58
N VAL A 212 -19.88 -0.80 -12.83
CA VAL A 212 -18.54 -1.37 -12.64
C VAL A 212 -17.94 -1.10 -11.26
N ALA A 213 -18.62 -0.32 -10.42
CA ALA A 213 -18.17 -0.03 -9.05
C ALA A 213 -18.08 -1.29 -8.17
N SER A 214 -18.84 -2.35 -8.48
CA SER A 214 -18.74 -3.64 -7.81
C SER A 214 -17.41 -4.35 -8.05
N LEU A 215 -16.60 -3.91 -9.02
CA LEU A 215 -15.28 -4.47 -9.28
C LEU A 215 -14.27 -4.15 -8.18
N GLY A 216 -14.57 -3.21 -7.27
CA GLY A 216 -13.70 -2.73 -6.18
C GLY A 216 -13.34 -1.25 -6.35
N PRO A 217 -12.17 -0.76 -5.85
CA PRO A 217 -11.74 0.62 -6.09
C PRO A 217 -11.47 0.81 -7.59
N VAL A 218 -12.33 1.62 -8.21
CA VAL A 218 -12.31 1.96 -9.63
C VAL A 218 -12.28 3.47 -9.78
N GLN A 219 -11.41 3.98 -10.64
CA GLN A 219 -11.32 5.41 -10.94
C GLN A 219 -11.62 5.66 -12.42
N PRO A 220 -12.34 6.73 -12.79
CA PRO A 220 -12.42 7.14 -14.18
C PRO A 220 -11.01 7.39 -14.73
N ILE A 221 -10.76 6.97 -15.98
CA ILE A 221 -9.45 7.24 -16.60
C ILE A 221 -9.22 8.73 -16.72
N THR A 222 -7.97 9.14 -16.52
CA THR A 222 -7.53 10.51 -16.81
C THR A 222 -6.99 10.60 -18.24
N ARG A 223 -6.72 11.83 -18.70
CA ARG A 223 -6.01 12.03 -19.98
C ARG A 223 -4.62 11.43 -19.98
N ALA A 224 -3.93 11.49 -18.85
CA ALA A 224 -2.63 10.85 -18.70
C ALA A 224 -2.73 9.34 -18.90
N ASP A 225 -3.73 8.68 -18.28
CA ASP A 225 -3.96 7.24 -18.48
C ASP A 225 -4.25 6.89 -19.94
N ARG A 226 -5.06 7.69 -20.64
CA ARG A 226 -5.35 7.44 -22.06
C ARG A 226 -4.14 7.68 -22.95
N MET A 227 -3.35 8.71 -22.69
CA MET A 227 -2.11 8.94 -23.43
C MET A 227 -1.11 7.80 -23.20
N TRP A 228 -1.03 7.28 -21.97
CA TRP A 228 -0.28 6.06 -21.68
C TRP A 228 -0.76 4.86 -22.52
N LEU A 229 -2.06 4.60 -22.53
CA LEU A 229 -2.68 3.51 -23.30
C LEU A 229 -2.43 3.61 -24.81
N ILE A 230 -2.21 4.82 -25.34
CA ILE A 230 -1.87 5.06 -26.76
C ILE A 230 -0.36 4.91 -26.98
N ARG A 231 0.47 5.62 -26.20
CA ARG A 231 1.93 5.68 -26.43
C ARG A 231 2.62 4.38 -26.04
N LYS A 232 2.20 3.70 -24.98
CA LYS A 232 2.92 2.51 -24.49
C LYS A 232 2.98 1.35 -25.50
N PRO A 233 1.87 0.95 -26.15
CA PRO A 233 1.93 -0.05 -27.22
C PRO A 233 2.85 0.36 -28.37
N LEU A 234 2.89 1.65 -28.70
CA LEU A 234 3.69 2.22 -29.78
C LEU A 234 5.17 2.42 -29.39
N ALA A 235 5.50 2.47 -28.10
CA ALA A 235 6.88 2.63 -27.63
C ALA A 235 7.66 1.31 -27.53
N GLY A 236 7.02 0.16 -27.76
CA GLY A 236 7.66 -1.14 -27.62
C GLY A 236 8.15 -1.41 -26.19
N HIS A 237 9.43 -1.75 -26.03
CA HIS A 237 10.00 -2.02 -24.70
C HIS A 237 10.30 -0.75 -23.88
N PHE A 238 10.28 0.42 -24.51
CA PHE A 238 10.50 1.70 -23.82
C PHE A 238 9.28 2.14 -23.00
N ALA A 239 9.51 2.96 -21.97
CA ALA A 239 8.46 3.61 -21.20
C ALA A 239 8.28 5.06 -21.68
N PRO A 240 7.11 5.47 -22.19
CA PRO A 240 6.87 6.85 -22.62
C PRO A 240 6.75 7.82 -21.44
N THR A 241 7.00 9.11 -21.69
CA THR A 241 6.84 10.19 -20.70
C THR A 241 5.37 10.52 -20.42
N MET A 242 5.05 10.96 -19.20
CA MET A 242 3.66 11.16 -18.74
C MET A 242 3.27 12.62 -18.45
N ASN A 243 4.20 13.56 -18.35
CA ASN A 243 3.97 14.83 -17.65
C ASN A 243 3.90 16.09 -18.52
N ASP A 244 3.94 15.98 -19.85
CA ASP A 244 4.14 17.15 -20.71
C ASP A 244 2.84 17.73 -21.32
N PHE A 245 1.67 17.30 -20.85
CA PHE A 245 0.40 17.50 -21.56
C PHE A 245 -0.57 18.49 -20.86
N PRO A 246 -1.18 19.47 -21.56
CA PRO A 246 -2.15 20.40 -20.97
C PRO A 246 -3.46 19.75 -20.51
N GLN A 247 -3.87 20.00 -19.26
CA GLN A 247 -5.08 19.39 -18.66
C GLN A 247 -6.34 20.30 -18.68
N SER A 248 -6.22 21.56 -19.08
CA SER A 248 -7.24 22.60 -18.80
C SER A 248 -8.42 22.67 -19.79
N LYS A 249 -8.35 22.05 -20.98
CA LYS A 249 -9.40 22.07 -22.01
C LYS A 249 -9.53 20.74 -22.74
N PRO A 250 -10.72 20.32 -23.24
CA PRO A 250 -10.85 19.11 -24.04
C PRO A 250 -9.95 19.14 -25.28
N TRP A 251 -9.47 17.97 -25.70
CA TRP A 251 -8.57 17.84 -26.84
C TRP A 251 -9.29 17.51 -28.13
N GLY A 252 -8.85 18.13 -29.23
CA GLY A 252 -9.28 17.83 -30.59
C GLY A 252 -8.30 16.92 -31.35
N GLU A 253 -8.62 16.61 -32.60
CA GLU A 253 -7.84 15.71 -33.48
C GLU A 253 -6.38 16.13 -33.65
N GLY A 254 -6.11 17.42 -33.85
CA GLY A 254 -4.79 17.99 -34.05
C GLY A 254 -3.91 17.91 -32.80
N GLU A 255 -4.50 18.03 -31.61
CA GLU A 255 -3.77 17.91 -30.35
C GLU A 255 -3.28 16.47 -30.12
N PHE A 256 -4.08 15.44 -30.42
CA PHE A 256 -3.62 14.04 -30.34
C PHE A 256 -2.42 13.74 -31.23
N ALA A 257 -2.38 14.29 -32.44
CA ALA A 257 -1.30 14.05 -33.39
C ALA A 257 0.03 14.70 -32.99
N LEU A 258 0.00 15.78 -32.21
CA LEU A 258 1.21 16.45 -31.71
C LEU A 258 1.95 15.62 -30.65
N TRP A 259 1.22 14.74 -29.96
CA TRP A 259 1.72 14.04 -28.78
C TRP A 259 2.04 12.56 -29.02
N VAL A 260 1.77 12.06 -30.23
CA VAL A 260 2.10 10.70 -30.66
C VAL A 260 3.10 10.76 -31.81
N ASP A 261 4.39 10.66 -31.47
CA ASP A 261 5.46 10.46 -32.45
C ASP A 261 5.91 9.00 -32.44
N PHE A 262 5.83 8.34 -33.60
CA PHE A 262 6.12 6.92 -33.74
C PHE A 262 6.43 6.57 -35.20
N THR A 263 7.47 5.78 -35.40
CA THR A 263 7.76 5.13 -36.68
C THR A 263 7.99 3.64 -36.46
N ALA A 264 7.41 2.80 -37.33
CA ALA A 264 7.71 1.38 -37.32
C ALA A 264 7.66 0.72 -38.68
N GLU A 265 8.52 -0.27 -38.86
CA GLU A 265 8.52 -1.16 -40.01
C GLU A 265 7.77 -2.45 -39.68
N ASN A 266 6.73 -2.74 -40.45
CA ASN A 266 5.96 -3.96 -40.32
C ASN A 266 6.67 -5.13 -41.03
N ARG A 267 7.29 -6.02 -40.24
CA ARG A 267 7.95 -7.24 -40.73
C ARG A 267 6.98 -8.43 -40.67
N ARG A 268 7.43 -9.60 -41.16
CA ARG A 268 6.57 -10.80 -41.25
C ARG A 268 6.08 -11.29 -39.88
N GLN A 269 6.95 -11.26 -38.88
CA GLN A 269 6.67 -11.83 -37.55
C GLN A 269 6.75 -10.78 -36.43
N TYR A 270 7.34 -9.61 -36.65
CA TYR A 270 7.46 -8.56 -35.65
C TYR A 270 7.30 -7.17 -36.28
N LEU A 271 7.23 -6.15 -35.43
CA LEU A 271 7.37 -4.74 -35.76
C LEU A 271 8.75 -4.28 -35.27
N HIS A 272 9.46 -3.58 -36.14
CA HIS A 272 10.68 -2.84 -35.76
C HIS A 272 10.26 -1.40 -35.50
N ILE A 273 10.30 -0.99 -34.24
CA ILE A 273 9.86 0.32 -33.77
C ILE A 273 11.11 1.18 -33.59
N SER A 274 11.16 2.34 -34.25
CA SER A 274 12.25 3.30 -34.08
C SER A 274 11.67 4.59 -33.49
N THR A 275 12.23 5.04 -32.37
CA THR A 275 11.76 6.22 -31.62
C THR A 275 12.92 7.15 -31.25
N LEU A 276 12.68 8.45 -31.34
CA LEU A 276 13.54 9.49 -30.77
C LEU A 276 13.06 9.74 -29.33
N ASN A 277 13.30 8.79 -28.43
CA ASN A 277 12.71 8.90 -27.10
C ASN A 277 13.42 10.00 -26.29
N GLU A 278 12.66 10.86 -25.61
CA GLU A 278 13.20 11.99 -24.85
C GLU A 278 13.82 11.56 -23.51
N ASN A 279 13.45 10.38 -22.98
CA ASN A 279 13.89 9.85 -21.68
C ASN A 279 14.55 8.47 -21.79
N VAL A 280 15.69 8.43 -22.47
CA VAL A 280 16.59 7.27 -22.49
C VAL A 280 17.63 7.48 -21.40
N ALA A 281 17.89 6.46 -20.57
CA ALA A 281 19.10 6.46 -19.76
C ALA A 281 20.31 6.59 -20.69
N GLU A 282 21.36 7.34 -20.33
CA GLU A 282 22.57 7.49 -21.17
C GLU A 282 23.12 6.12 -21.64
N ALA A 283 22.92 5.07 -20.85
CA ALA A 283 23.33 3.70 -21.16
C ALA A 283 22.61 3.04 -22.36
N ASP A 284 21.40 3.45 -22.73
CA ASP A 284 20.68 2.86 -23.88
C ASP A 284 20.83 3.70 -25.17
N ARG A 285 21.63 4.79 -25.14
CA ARG A 285 21.98 5.55 -26.35
C ARG A 285 23.14 4.88 -27.08
N SER A 286 23.01 4.69 -28.39
CA SER A 286 24.11 4.21 -29.22
C SER A 286 25.02 5.37 -29.62
N ASP A 287 26.35 5.16 -29.63
CA ASP A 287 27.33 6.18 -30.06
C ASP A 287 27.17 6.60 -31.54
N GLU A 288 26.43 5.82 -32.35
CA GLU A 288 26.27 6.00 -33.79
C GLU A 288 24.92 6.63 -34.22
N SER A 289 23.90 6.64 -33.35
CA SER A 289 22.54 7.10 -33.68
C SER A 289 21.73 7.48 -32.44
N ASP A 290 21.04 8.63 -32.49
CA ASP A 290 20.06 9.09 -31.49
C ASP A 290 18.71 8.34 -31.57
N ALA A 291 18.47 7.57 -32.64
CA ALA A 291 17.27 6.73 -32.78
C ALA A 291 17.42 5.44 -31.97
N LEU A 292 16.40 5.13 -31.18
CA LEU A 292 16.32 3.89 -30.40
C LEU A 292 15.42 2.87 -31.08
N ASP A 293 15.90 1.64 -31.13
CA ASP A 293 15.20 0.53 -31.76
C ASP A 293 14.57 -0.41 -30.74
N SER A 294 13.36 -0.87 -31.02
CA SER A 294 12.62 -1.86 -30.25
C SER A 294 11.99 -2.89 -31.17
N TYR A 295 12.03 -4.15 -30.76
CA TYR A 295 11.44 -5.27 -31.50
C TYR A 295 10.19 -5.73 -30.76
N THR A 296 9.04 -5.73 -31.45
CA THR A 296 7.75 -6.04 -30.84
C THR A 296 7.00 -7.13 -31.61
N ALA A 297 6.47 -8.13 -30.91
CA ALA A 297 5.60 -9.15 -31.48
C ALA A 297 4.23 -9.17 -30.78
N CYS A 298 3.17 -9.30 -31.57
CA CYS A 298 1.81 -9.54 -31.11
C CYS A 298 1.44 -11.02 -31.31
N LEU A 299 0.97 -11.63 -30.24
CA LEU A 299 0.47 -12.98 -30.13
C LEU A 299 -1.05 -12.95 -29.94
N ALA A 300 -1.75 -13.96 -30.45
CA ALA A 300 -3.17 -14.17 -30.19
C ALA A 300 -3.34 -15.49 -29.44
N VAL A 301 -4.28 -15.53 -28.49
CA VAL A 301 -4.62 -16.78 -27.84
C VAL A 301 -5.53 -17.59 -28.77
N ALA A 302 -5.01 -18.70 -29.30
CA ALA A 302 -5.71 -19.54 -30.25
C ALA A 302 -6.59 -20.58 -29.56
N GLU A 303 -6.07 -21.19 -28.50
CA GLU A 303 -6.77 -22.17 -27.68
C GLU A 303 -6.79 -21.78 -26.21
N TRP A 304 -7.94 -22.02 -25.57
CA TRP A 304 -8.16 -21.74 -24.16
C TRP A 304 -8.84 -22.95 -23.49
N PRO A 305 -8.49 -23.28 -22.23
CA PRO A 305 -9.15 -24.30 -21.43
C PRO A 305 -10.67 -24.21 -21.41
N GLU A 306 -11.34 -25.35 -21.39
CA GLU A 306 -12.81 -25.43 -21.44
C GLU A 306 -13.46 -25.08 -20.10
N GLU A 307 -12.89 -25.58 -19.01
CA GLU A 307 -13.25 -25.23 -17.65
C GLU A 307 -12.05 -24.59 -16.98
N THR A 308 -12.22 -23.36 -16.49
CA THR A 308 -11.22 -22.70 -15.66
C THR A 308 -11.78 -22.65 -14.25
N ALA A 309 -11.21 -23.46 -13.35
CA ALA A 309 -11.58 -23.41 -11.94
C ALA A 309 -11.26 -22.02 -11.38
N THR A 310 -12.18 -21.46 -10.60
CA THR A 310 -11.96 -20.24 -9.81
C THR A 310 -10.99 -20.56 -8.68
N ASN A 311 -9.70 -20.55 -8.98
CA ASN A 311 -8.64 -20.62 -7.99
C ASN A 311 -7.56 -19.59 -8.34
N ALA A 312 -6.80 -19.16 -7.33
CA ALA A 312 -5.74 -18.18 -7.53
C ALA A 312 -4.75 -18.64 -8.62
N GLY A 313 -4.31 -19.91 -8.60
CA GLY A 313 -3.33 -20.45 -9.54
C GLY A 313 -3.69 -20.34 -11.02
N GLN A 314 -4.97 -20.26 -11.36
CA GLN A 314 -5.50 -20.19 -12.74
C GLN A 314 -5.84 -18.75 -13.19
N ALA A 315 -5.51 -17.73 -12.39
CA ALA A 315 -5.76 -16.32 -12.71
C ALA A 315 -4.89 -15.84 -13.87
N TRP A 316 -5.40 -15.99 -15.11
CA TRP A 316 -4.65 -15.70 -16.33
C TRP A 316 -4.19 -14.25 -16.48
N ILE A 317 -4.93 -13.29 -15.93
CA ILE A 317 -4.55 -11.88 -15.93
C ILE A 317 -3.27 -11.68 -15.10
N ARG A 318 -3.18 -12.33 -13.94
CA ARG A 318 -2.00 -12.29 -13.07
C ARG A 318 -0.79 -12.98 -13.71
N HIS A 319 -1.01 -14.11 -14.41
CA HIS A 319 0.03 -14.78 -15.19
C HIS A 319 0.72 -13.82 -16.18
N PHE A 320 -0.09 -13.14 -17.01
CA PHE A 320 0.47 -12.18 -17.97
C PHE A 320 1.04 -10.92 -17.32
N ALA A 321 0.48 -10.47 -16.19
CA ALA A 321 1.07 -9.35 -15.44
C ALA A 321 2.47 -9.67 -14.94
N ASN A 322 2.67 -10.85 -14.37
CA ASN A 322 3.95 -11.31 -13.86
C ASN A 322 4.99 -11.52 -14.97
N ALA A 323 4.53 -11.90 -16.17
CA ALA A 323 5.40 -11.99 -17.35
C ALA A 323 5.84 -10.63 -17.92
N GLY A 324 5.32 -9.51 -17.41
CA GLY A 324 5.70 -8.17 -17.88
C GLY A 324 5.19 -7.85 -19.30
N VAL A 325 4.11 -8.49 -19.73
CA VAL A 325 3.58 -8.36 -21.10
C VAL A 325 2.31 -7.51 -21.15
N GLU A 326 2.11 -6.84 -22.28
CA GLU A 326 0.92 -6.04 -22.53
C GLU A 326 -0.22 -6.95 -23.00
N VAL A 327 -1.43 -6.81 -22.43
CA VAL A 327 -2.60 -7.64 -22.82
C VAL A 327 -3.74 -6.77 -23.31
N SER A 328 -4.33 -7.14 -24.45
CA SER A 328 -5.55 -6.55 -24.99
C SER A 328 -6.62 -7.63 -25.12
N TYR A 329 -7.66 -7.54 -24.29
CA TYR A 329 -8.85 -8.39 -24.40
C TYR A 329 -10.03 -7.58 -24.94
N ARG A 330 -10.37 -7.86 -26.19
CA ARG A 330 -11.49 -7.24 -26.90
C ARG A 330 -12.72 -8.12 -26.73
N MET A 331 -13.82 -7.52 -26.29
CA MET A 331 -15.08 -8.21 -26.02
C MET A 331 -16.22 -7.50 -26.73
N GLU A 332 -17.07 -8.27 -27.41
CA GLU A 332 -18.40 -7.85 -27.81
C GLU A 332 -19.41 -8.61 -26.95
N LEU A 333 -20.08 -7.89 -26.05
CA LEU A 333 -21.09 -8.45 -25.17
C LEU A 333 -22.41 -8.57 -25.94
N LEU A 334 -22.85 -9.79 -26.18
CA LEU A 334 -24.08 -10.11 -26.87
C LEU A 334 -25.24 -10.19 -25.88
N PRO A 335 -26.35 -9.48 -26.11
CA PRO A 335 -27.57 -9.64 -25.31
C PRO A 335 -28.05 -11.10 -25.31
N PRO A 336 -28.74 -11.57 -24.25
CA PRO A 336 -29.12 -12.98 -24.09
C PRO A 336 -29.85 -13.58 -25.30
N ARG A 337 -30.69 -12.77 -25.99
CA ARG A 337 -31.37 -13.20 -27.22
C ARG A 337 -30.39 -13.49 -28.36
N LYS A 338 -29.50 -12.54 -28.67
CA LYS A 338 -28.50 -12.67 -29.75
C LYS A 338 -27.52 -13.80 -29.44
N PHE A 339 -27.14 -13.96 -28.16
CA PHE A 339 -26.28 -15.07 -27.73
C PHE A 339 -26.90 -16.44 -27.99
N ARG A 340 -28.18 -16.62 -27.59
CA ARG A 340 -28.92 -17.86 -27.85
C ARG A 340 -29.03 -18.17 -29.34
N GLU A 341 -29.34 -17.16 -30.17
CA GLU A 341 -29.43 -17.33 -31.63
C GLU A 341 -28.10 -17.80 -32.25
N GLN A 342 -26.97 -17.31 -31.75
CA GLN A 342 -25.64 -17.75 -32.19
C GLN A 342 -25.35 -19.19 -31.75
N LEU A 343 -25.65 -19.57 -30.51
CA LEU A 343 -25.49 -20.95 -30.03
C LEU A 343 -26.38 -21.94 -30.80
N GLU A 344 -27.63 -21.56 -31.10
CA GLU A 344 -28.54 -22.36 -31.93
C GLU A 344 -27.97 -22.59 -33.32
N LYS A 345 -27.39 -21.54 -33.91
CA LYS A 345 -26.73 -21.64 -35.22
C LYS A 345 -25.51 -22.57 -35.18
N ILE A 346 -24.66 -22.45 -34.16
CA ILE A 346 -23.47 -23.31 -33.98
C ILE A 346 -23.90 -24.77 -33.79
N ASN A 347 -24.84 -25.05 -32.88
CA ASN A 347 -25.34 -26.39 -32.62
C ASN A 347 -25.97 -27.03 -33.87
N ASN A 348 -26.77 -26.27 -34.63
CA ASN A 348 -27.37 -26.76 -35.86
C ASN A 348 -26.33 -27.09 -36.95
N ASN A 349 -25.25 -26.30 -37.05
CA ASN A 349 -24.16 -26.57 -37.98
C ASN A 349 -23.42 -27.87 -37.60
N LEU A 350 -23.01 -28.02 -36.35
CA LEU A 350 -22.31 -29.22 -35.85
C LEU A 350 -23.17 -30.48 -36.01
N ARG A 351 -24.46 -30.39 -35.68
CA ARG A 351 -25.41 -31.48 -35.89
C ARG A 351 -25.57 -31.85 -37.36
N GLY A 352 -25.56 -30.85 -38.25
CA GLY A 352 -25.57 -31.06 -39.70
C GLY A 352 -24.31 -31.75 -40.19
N GLU A 353 -23.15 -31.36 -39.68
CA GLU A 353 -21.85 -31.95 -40.00
C GLU A 353 -21.75 -33.41 -39.55
N LEU A 354 -22.13 -33.73 -38.31
CA LEU A 354 -22.22 -35.10 -37.81
C LEU A 354 -23.16 -35.97 -38.64
N LYS A 355 -24.32 -35.42 -39.03
CA LYS A 355 -25.26 -36.12 -39.89
C LYS A 355 -24.66 -36.43 -41.26
N ASN A 356 -23.94 -35.47 -41.85
CA ASN A 356 -23.26 -35.65 -43.15
C ASN A 356 -22.09 -36.64 -43.07
N MET A 357 -21.34 -36.64 -41.97
CA MET A 357 -20.27 -37.61 -41.72
C MET A 357 -20.86 -39.01 -41.56
N GLY A 358 -21.87 -39.17 -40.70
CA GLY A 358 -22.53 -40.45 -40.46
C GLY A 358 -23.19 -41.05 -41.71
N THR A 359 -23.70 -40.22 -42.63
CA THR A 359 -24.20 -40.71 -43.93
C THR A 359 -23.07 -41.08 -44.90
N ALA A 360 -21.92 -40.43 -44.83
CA ALA A 360 -20.75 -40.70 -45.70
C ALA A 360 -19.97 -41.96 -45.29
N THR A 361 -19.97 -42.33 -44.00
CA THR A 361 -19.19 -43.46 -43.43
C THR A 361 -20.05 -44.69 -43.10
N GLY A 362 -21.32 -44.73 -43.54
CA GLY A 362 -22.20 -45.88 -43.29
C GLY A 362 -22.62 -46.04 -41.82
N GLY A 363 -22.76 -44.94 -41.09
CA GLY A 363 -23.23 -44.90 -39.70
C GLY A 363 -22.12 -44.84 -38.65
N GLN A 364 -20.84 -44.85 -39.03
CA GLN A 364 -19.72 -44.70 -38.08
C GLN A 364 -19.30 -43.23 -37.95
N ILE A 365 -19.53 -42.63 -36.79
CA ILE A 365 -18.97 -41.31 -36.47
C ILE A 365 -17.45 -41.49 -36.32
N THR A 366 -16.69 -40.91 -37.24
CA THR A 366 -15.23 -41.06 -37.32
C THR A 366 -14.47 -39.96 -36.59
N ASP A 367 -15.10 -38.81 -36.40
CA ASP A 367 -14.51 -37.65 -35.72
C ASP A 367 -15.13 -37.48 -34.32
N ILE A 368 -14.39 -37.92 -33.30
CA ILE A 368 -14.78 -37.85 -31.89
C ILE A 368 -14.84 -36.39 -31.43
N LEU A 369 -14.04 -35.49 -32.01
CA LEU A 369 -13.97 -34.08 -31.61
C LEU A 369 -15.25 -33.34 -31.97
N VAL A 370 -15.74 -33.51 -33.21
CA VAL A 370 -16.98 -32.86 -33.67
C VAL A 370 -18.20 -33.37 -32.89
N ALA A 371 -18.20 -34.65 -32.51
CA ALA A 371 -19.26 -35.23 -31.68
C ALA A 371 -19.28 -34.61 -30.28
N ASP A 372 -18.10 -34.44 -29.68
CA ASP A 372 -17.96 -33.81 -28.37
C ASP A 372 -18.33 -32.32 -28.41
N GLU A 373 -17.88 -31.58 -29.43
CA GLU A 373 -18.28 -30.18 -29.67
C GLU A 373 -19.81 -30.01 -29.77
N GLN A 374 -20.51 -30.96 -30.40
CA GLN A 374 -21.96 -30.92 -30.53
C GLN A 374 -22.67 -31.12 -29.18
N VAL A 375 -22.20 -32.06 -28.35
CA VAL A 375 -22.71 -32.25 -26.99
C VAL A 375 -22.50 -30.98 -26.16
N ARG A 376 -21.32 -30.38 -26.25
CA ARG A 376 -20.99 -29.12 -25.54
C ARG A 376 -21.88 -27.95 -25.97
N ALA A 377 -22.14 -27.82 -27.28
CA ALA A 377 -23.02 -26.78 -27.81
C ALA A 377 -24.48 -26.98 -27.31
N GLU A 378 -24.93 -28.22 -27.18
CA GLU A 378 -26.24 -28.57 -26.63
C GLU A 378 -26.35 -28.24 -25.13
N ASP A 379 -25.32 -28.55 -24.34
CA ASP A 379 -25.25 -28.23 -22.91
C ASP A 379 -25.20 -26.73 -22.66
N ALA A 380 -24.37 -25.99 -23.41
CA ALA A 380 -24.31 -24.53 -23.33
C ALA A 380 -25.68 -23.89 -23.63
N LEU A 381 -26.37 -24.42 -24.64
CA LEU A 381 -27.70 -23.97 -25.03
C LEU A 381 -28.77 -24.32 -23.99
N ALA A 382 -28.67 -25.47 -23.32
CA ALA A 382 -29.51 -25.82 -22.18
C ALA A 382 -29.32 -24.84 -21.01
N ARG A 383 -28.06 -24.50 -20.66
CA ARG A 383 -27.74 -23.51 -19.62
C ARG A 383 -28.32 -22.12 -19.93
N VAL A 384 -28.12 -21.62 -21.15
CA VAL A 384 -28.65 -20.30 -21.59
C VAL A 384 -30.18 -20.26 -21.62
N ARG A 385 -30.85 -21.40 -21.80
CA ARG A 385 -32.32 -21.50 -21.69
C ARG A 385 -32.81 -21.45 -20.24
N GLN A 386 -32.07 -22.04 -19.31
CA GLN A 386 -32.41 -22.03 -17.88
C GLN A 386 -32.11 -20.67 -17.24
N THR A 387 -30.95 -20.09 -17.54
CA THR A 387 -30.48 -18.82 -16.96
C THR A 387 -30.03 -17.90 -18.09
N PRO A 388 -30.92 -17.02 -18.59
CA PRO A 388 -30.56 -16.08 -19.66
C PRO A 388 -29.48 -15.10 -19.19
N LYS A 389 -28.28 -15.21 -19.78
CA LYS A 389 -27.14 -14.32 -19.55
C LYS A 389 -26.57 -13.82 -20.89
N PRO A 390 -25.86 -12.68 -20.92
CA PRO A 390 -25.18 -12.24 -22.13
C PRO A 390 -24.04 -13.20 -22.51
N GLY A 391 -23.73 -13.27 -23.79
CA GLY A 391 -22.55 -14.00 -24.29
C GLY A 391 -21.40 -13.04 -24.57
N VAL A 392 -20.17 -13.54 -24.63
CA VAL A 392 -18.98 -12.75 -24.92
C VAL A 392 -18.32 -13.25 -26.19
N LEU A 393 -18.23 -12.41 -27.21
CA LEU A 393 -17.31 -12.64 -28.32
C LEU A 393 -15.96 -12.01 -27.97
N GLY A 394 -15.04 -12.85 -27.50
CA GLY A 394 -13.77 -12.46 -26.93
C GLY A 394 -12.58 -12.71 -27.85
N GLN A 395 -11.62 -11.79 -27.86
CA GLN A 395 -10.31 -11.96 -28.48
C GLN A 395 -9.21 -11.43 -27.56
N ILE A 396 -8.35 -12.34 -27.08
CA ILE A 396 -7.21 -12.01 -26.23
C ILE A 396 -5.94 -11.94 -27.08
N MET A 397 -5.23 -10.83 -26.97
CA MET A 397 -3.94 -10.60 -27.62
C MET A 397 -2.90 -10.20 -26.58
N VAL A 398 -1.66 -10.64 -26.81
CA VAL A 398 -0.51 -10.35 -25.95
C VAL A 398 0.58 -9.70 -26.78
N GLN A 399 1.15 -8.61 -26.28
CA GLN A 399 2.27 -7.91 -26.90
C GLN A 399 3.53 -8.12 -26.06
N VAL A 400 4.58 -8.61 -26.73
CA VAL A 400 5.92 -8.81 -26.16
C VAL A 400 6.87 -7.86 -26.88
N SER A 401 7.72 -7.16 -26.14
CA SER A 401 8.73 -6.27 -26.70
C SER A 401 10.09 -6.50 -26.05
N ALA A 402 11.17 -6.31 -26.81
CA ALA A 402 12.55 -6.47 -26.35
C ALA A 402 13.50 -5.51 -27.11
N PRO A 403 14.68 -5.20 -26.55
CA PRO A 403 15.69 -4.37 -27.21
C PRO A 403 16.35 -5.05 -28.42
N THR A 404 16.38 -6.39 -28.46
CA THR A 404 16.96 -7.14 -29.58
C THR A 404 15.98 -8.18 -30.13
N LEU A 405 16.17 -8.57 -31.39
CA LEU A 405 15.35 -9.62 -32.02
C LEU A 405 15.56 -11.00 -31.37
N GLU A 406 16.78 -11.30 -30.93
CA GLU A 406 17.12 -12.55 -30.24
C GLU A 406 16.36 -12.65 -28.91
N GLU A 407 16.42 -11.60 -28.10
CA GLU A 407 15.70 -11.53 -26.83
C GLU A 407 14.18 -11.54 -27.03
N LEU A 408 13.65 -10.87 -28.07
CA LEU A 408 12.24 -10.94 -28.40
C LEU A 408 11.79 -12.39 -28.65
N ASN A 409 12.55 -13.15 -29.44
CA ASN A 409 12.19 -14.52 -29.75
C ASN A 409 12.30 -15.43 -28.51
N ALA A 410 13.34 -15.26 -27.67
CA ALA A 410 13.49 -15.98 -26.42
C ALA A 410 12.33 -15.70 -25.45
N ARG A 411 11.94 -14.43 -25.27
CA ARG A 411 10.79 -14.04 -24.43
C ARG A 411 9.48 -14.61 -24.95
N VAL A 412 9.28 -14.61 -26.28
CA VAL A 412 8.08 -15.20 -26.90
C VAL A 412 8.04 -16.71 -26.68
N GLU A 413 9.16 -17.41 -26.85
CA GLU A 413 9.23 -18.86 -26.65
C GLU A 413 8.97 -19.24 -25.19
N SER A 414 9.61 -18.55 -24.23
CA SER A 414 9.34 -18.74 -22.79
C SER A 414 7.87 -18.51 -22.48
N LEU A 415 7.30 -17.39 -22.93
CA LEU A 415 5.90 -17.08 -22.67
C LEU A 415 4.94 -18.13 -23.22
N VAL A 416 5.21 -18.67 -24.42
CA VAL A 416 4.37 -19.74 -25.02
C VAL A 416 4.43 -21.00 -24.16
N ILE A 417 5.61 -21.41 -23.71
CA ILE A 417 5.81 -22.60 -22.87
C ILE A 417 5.15 -22.39 -21.50
N ASP A 418 5.40 -21.25 -20.87
CA ASP A 418 4.90 -20.92 -19.53
C ASP A 418 3.38 -20.81 -19.54
N THR A 419 2.79 -20.14 -20.53
CA THR A 419 1.32 -20.07 -20.68
C THR A 419 0.71 -21.45 -20.86
N LYS A 420 1.32 -22.32 -21.66
CA LYS A 420 0.82 -23.68 -21.86
C LYS A 420 0.83 -24.48 -20.54
N ASN A 421 1.93 -24.39 -19.79
CA ASN A 421 2.10 -25.14 -18.54
C ASN A 421 1.22 -24.61 -17.39
N THR A 422 1.04 -23.29 -17.29
CA THR A 422 0.33 -22.65 -16.17
C THR A 422 -1.17 -22.53 -16.41
N LEU A 423 -1.61 -22.28 -17.65
CA LEU A 423 -3.00 -22.01 -17.99
C LEU A 423 -3.65 -23.20 -18.73
N ASN A 424 -3.51 -24.42 -18.18
CA ASN A 424 -4.18 -25.64 -18.65
C ASN A 424 -4.12 -25.86 -20.17
N ASP A 425 -2.92 -25.84 -20.77
CA ASP A 425 -2.70 -26.01 -22.20
C ASP A 425 -3.22 -24.89 -23.12
N ALA A 426 -3.40 -23.67 -22.61
CA ALA A 426 -3.67 -22.50 -23.47
C ALA A 426 -2.57 -22.31 -24.53
N ILE A 427 -2.98 -22.07 -25.80
CA ILE A 427 -2.05 -21.96 -26.92
C ILE A 427 -1.96 -20.52 -27.41
N LEU A 428 -0.74 -19.97 -27.36
CA LEU A 428 -0.39 -18.69 -27.98
C LEU A 428 0.15 -18.90 -29.40
N VAL A 429 -0.40 -18.17 -30.36
CA VAL A 429 0.04 -18.19 -31.75
C VAL A 429 0.54 -16.81 -32.17
N ARG A 430 1.58 -16.79 -33.01
CA ARG A 430 2.15 -15.58 -33.63
C ARG A 430 1.75 -15.48 -35.10
N PRO A 431 0.64 -14.80 -35.46
CA PRO A 431 0.18 -14.76 -36.84
C PRO A 431 1.13 -13.95 -37.73
N SER A 432 1.56 -14.57 -38.84
CA SER A 432 2.44 -13.92 -39.81
C SER A 432 1.70 -12.81 -40.57
N ARG A 433 2.34 -11.66 -40.78
CA ARG A 433 1.87 -10.49 -41.55
C ARG A 433 0.70 -9.70 -40.95
N TYR A 434 0.25 -10.02 -39.73
CA TYR A 434 -0.83 -9.29 -39.04
C TYR A 434 -0.34 -8.34 -37.94
N GLN A 435 0.98 -8.26 -37.71
CA GLN A 435 1.56 -7.61 -36.53
C GLN A 435 1.10 -6.16 -36.32
N TRP A 436 1.14 -5.30 -37.35
CA TRP A 436 0.57 -3.95 -37.26
C TRP A 436 -0.91 -3.92 -36.90
N ARG A 437 -1.73 -4.76 -37.54
CA ARG A 437 -3.18 -4.77 -37.30
C ARG A 437 -3.50 -5.31 -35.91
N MET A 438 -2.71 -6.25 -35.40
CA MET A 438 -2.82 -6.74 -34.03
C MET A 438 -2.39 -5.68 -33.03
N LEU A 439 -1.28 -4.97 -33.28
CA LEU A 439 -0.85 -3.85 -32.44
C LEU A 439 -1.92 -2.76 -32.35
N ALA A 440 -2.53 -2.39 -33.47
CA ALA A 440 -3.61 -1.40 -33.50
C ALA A 440 -4.82 -1.82 -32.66
N SER A 441 -5.03 -3.12 -32.39
CA SER A 441 -6.05 -3.59 -31.46
C SER A 441 -5.74 -3.29 -29.99
N PHE A 442 -4.50 -2.96 -29.62
CA PHE A 442 -4.14 -2.54 -28.25
C PHE A 442 -4.51 -1.09 -27.95
N LEU A 443 -4.71 -0.28 -28.99
CA LEU A 443 -5.06 1.13 -28.85
C LEU A 443 -6.51 1.30 -28.32
N PRO A 444 -6.77 2.27 -27.43
CA PRO A 444 -8.12 2.49 -26.88
C PRO A 444 -9.11 2.94 -27.97
N GLY A 445 -10.36 2.50 -27.91
CA GLY A 445 -11.39 2.82 -28.91
C GLY A 445 -11.70 1.65 -29.85
N THR A 446 -12.29 1.88 -31.03
CA THR A 446 -12.64 0.81 -31.98
C THR A 446 -11.41 0.09 -32.56
N GLY A 447 -11.30 -1.22 -32.33
CA GLY A 447 -10.22 -2.03 -32.92
C GLY A 447 -10.42 -2.34 -34.42
N PRO A 448 -9.34 -2.69 -35.15
CA PRO A 448 -9.42 -3.07 -36.55
C PRO A 448 -10.08 -4.45 -36.74
N LYS A 449 -10.86 -4.63 -37.82
CA LYS A 449 -11.43 -5.94 -38.18
C LYS A 449 -10.35 -6.91 -38.66
N LEU A 450 -10.02 -7.92 -37.85
CA LEU A 450 -9.04 -8.96 -38.19
C LEU A 450 -9.68 -10.13 -38.95
N LEU A 451 -10.16 -9.88 -40.18
CA LEU A 451 -10.97 -10.79 -41.01
C LEU A 451 -10.42 -12.22 -41.24
N SER A 452 -9.15 -12.45 -40.97
CA SER A 452 -8.40 -13.67 -41.30
C SER A 452 -7.57 -14.19 -40.12
N VAL A 453 -7.80 -13.64 -38.92
CA VAL A 453 -7.27 -14.14 -37.65
C VAL A 453 -8.47 -14.72 -36.89
N PRO A 454 -8.73 -16.03 -36.99
CA PRO A 454 -10.00 -16.64 -36.56
C PRO A 454 -10.09 -16.86 -35.04
N TYR A 455 -9.24 -16.22 -34.23
CA TYR A 455 -9.15 -16.43 -32.78
C TYR A 455 -10.15 -15.59 -31.98
N VAL A 456 -11.36 -15.38 -32.53
CA VAL A 456 -12.48 -14.80 -31.79
C VAL A 456 -13.30 -15.97 -31.27
N ARG A 457 -13.47 -16.04 -29.95
CA ARG A 457 -14.18 -17.14 -29.29
C ARG A 457 -15.48 -16.63 -28.69
N LEU A 458 -16.54 -17.44 -28.83
CA LEU A 458 -17.77 -17.24 -28.12
C LEU A 458 -17.64 -17.92 -26.75
N THR A 459 -17.59 -17.12 -25.70
CA THR A 459 -17.42 -17.57 -24.31
C THR A 459 -18.55 -17.02 -23.43
N ASP A 460 -18.66 -17.61 -22.25
CA ASP A 460 -19.50 -17.11 -21.17
C ASP A 460 -18.81 -15.94 -20.43
N PRO A 461 -19.56 -14.99 -19.83
CA PRO A 461 -19.00 -13.87 -19.07
C PRO A 461 -18.10 -14.28 -17.89
N GLU A 462 -18.33 -15.45 -17.33
CA GLU A 462 -17.56 -16.04 -16.22
C GLU A 462 -16.07 -16.18 -16.59
N HIS A 463 -15.74 -16.35 -17.87
CA HIS A 463 -14.35 -16.44 -18.32
C HIS A 463 -13.53 -15.18 -18.00
N PHE A 464 -14.15 -14.00 -18.10
CA PHE A 464 -13.53 -12.76 -17.64
C PHE A 464 -13.43 -12.73 -16.12
N GLY A 465 -14.47 -13.19 -15.42
CA GLY A 465 -14.52 -13.23 -13.96
C GLY A 465 -13.43 -14.11 -13.35
N VAL A 466 -13.22 -15.32 -13.87
CA VAL A 466 -12.17 -16.24 -13.41
C VAL A 466 -10.77 -15.65 -13.61
N GLY A 467 -10.58 -14.89 -14.68
CA GLY A 467 -9.35 -14.15 -14.92
C GLY A 467 -9.16 -12.97 -14.00
N PHE A 468 -10.24 -12.42 -13.44
CA PHE A 468 -10.25 -11.14 -12.77
C PHE A 468 -9.44 -11.00 -11.47
N PRO A 469 -9.07 -12.06 -10.71
CA PRO A 469 -8.16 -11.88 -9.57
C PRO A 469 -6.98 -11.01 -10.00
N ARG A 470 -6.91 -9.81 -9.40
CA ARG A 470 -6.40 -8.61 -10.08
C ARG A 470 -4.91 -8.79 -10.39
N ALA A 471 -4.48 -8.26 -11.54
CA ALA A 471 -3.09 -8.31 -11.99
C ALA A 471 -2.19 -7.47 -11.09
N GLY A 472 -1.56 -8.07 -10.09
CA GLY A 472 -0.42 -7.49 -9.37
C GLY A 472 -0.58 -7.39 -7.86
N VAL A 473 0.56 -7.30 -7.19
CA VAL A 473 0.68 -7.17 -5.73
C VAL A 473 1.02 -5.72 -5.40
N VAL A 474 0.04 -4.82 -5.51
CA VAL A 474 0.19 -3.50 -4.90
C VAL A 474 -0.26 -3.64 -3.45
N ILE A 475 0.65 -3.35 -2.53
CA ILE A 475 0.42 -3.36 -1.10
C ILE A 475 0.92 -2.04 -0.52
N GLY A 476 0.27 -1.60 0.56
CA GLY A 476 0.65 -0.38 1.27
C GLY A 476 -0.23 0.81 0.93
N ASP A 477 0.33 2.00 1.06
CA ASP A 477 -0.41 3.25 1.00
C ASP A 477 -0.84 3.60 -0.43
N ARG A 478 -2.06 4.12 -0.53
CA ARG A 478 -2.65 4.58 -1.78
C ARG A 478 -3.38 5.90 -1.56
N GLU A 479 -3.32 6.75 -2.57
CA GLU A 479 -4.15 7.94 -2.60
C GLU A 479 -5.59 7.57 -2.96
N VAL A 480 -6.53 7.88 -2.09
CA VAL A 480 -7.96 7.63 -2.32
C VAL A 480 -8.66 8.96 -2.53
N ARG A 481 -9.63 9.03 -3.46
CA ARG A 481 -10.46 10.22 -3.63
C ARG A 481 -11.82 10.01 -2.95
N SER A 482 -12.27 11.02 -2.20
CA SER A 482 -13.63 11.05 -1.66
C SER A 482 -14.67 11.17 -2.77
N ALA A 483 -15.94 10.90 -2.46
CA ALA A 483 -17.06 11.12 -3.38
C ALA A 483 -17.18 12.58 -3.86
N GLU A 484 -16.65 13.53 -3.08
CA GLU A 484 -16.59 14.96 -3.39
C GLU A 484 -15.31 15.37 -4.16
N GLY A 485 -14.47 14.39 -4.54
CA GLY A 485 -13.26 14.60 -5.32
C GLY A 485 -12.04 15.07 -4.52
N ARG A 486 -12.10 15.08 -3.17
CA ARG A 486 -10.96 15.43 -2.31
C ARG A 486 -10.02 14.23 -2.13
N SER A 487 -8.72 14.47 -2.16
CA SER A 487 -7.73 13.45 -1.83
C SER A 487 -7.75 13.11 -0.34
N LEU A 488 -7.79 11.83 -0.01
CA LEU A 488 -7.78 11.23 1.32
C LEU A 488 -6.57 10.31 1.43
N GLY A 489 -5.71 10.56 2.42
CA GLY A 489 -4.42 9.87 2.57
C GLY A 489 -3.39 10.30 1.51
N TRP A 490 -2.23 9.68 1.55
CA TRP A 490 -1.12 9.88 0.61
C TRP A 490 -0.25 8.64 0.54
N MET A 491 0.63 8.56 -0.47
CA MET A 491 1.66 7.52 -0.51
C MET A 491 2.81 7.88 0.45
N GLY A 492 3.13 6.96 1.36
CA GLY A 492 4.15 7.16 2.37
C GLY A 492 5.59 6.95 1.90
N ASN A 493 6.48 6.67 2.86
CA ASN A 493 7.89 6.40 2.59
C ASN A 493 8.07 5.03 1.94
N TYR A 494 9.12 4.88 1.13
CA TYR A 494 9.54 3.56 0.65
C TYR A 494 10.02 2.73 1.85
N ILE A 495 9.50 1.51 1.97
CA ILE A 495 9.87 0.57 3.05
C ILE A 495 10.44 -0.75 2.52
N GLY A 496 10.41 -0.97 1.21
CA GLY A 496 10.74 -2.27 0.63
C GLY A 496 9.98 -2.57 -0.66
N GLU A 497 9.98 -3.85 -1.04
CA GLU A 497 9.35 -4.33 -2.26
C GLU A 497 8.50 -5.58 -2.03
N SER A 498 7.51 -5.78 -2.90
CA SER A 498 6.68 -6.97 -2.96
C SER A 498 6.65 -7.45 -4.40
N GLN A 499 7.26 -8.61 -4.67
CA GLN A 499 7.37 -9.17 -6.03
C GLN A 499 7.95 -8.18 -7.06
N GLY A 500 8.98 -7.41 -6.67
CA GLY A 500 9.62 -6.40 -7.53
C GLY A 500 8.82 -5.10 -7.69
N VAL A 501 7.70 -4.93 -6.96
CA VAL A 501 6.92 -3.69 -6.91
C VAL A 501 7.26 -2.93 -5.63
N PRO A 502 7.67 -1.65 -5.70
CA PRO A 502 7.94 -0.83 -4.51
C PRO A 502 6.72 -0.72 -3.60
N VAL A 503 6.96 -0.85 -2.30
CA VAL A 503 5.97 -0.73 -1.23
C VAL A 503 6.19 0.58 -0.49
N PHE A 504 5.13 1.37 -0.40
CA PHE A 504 5.12 2.65 0.30
C PHE A 504 4.22 2.58 1.52
N HIS A 505 4.65 3.16 2.63
CA HIS A 505 3.86 3.20 3.86
C HIS A 505 4.12 4.45 4.72
N SER A 506 3.04 5.04 5.21
CA SER A 506 2.99 6.17 6.12
C SER A 506 1.89 5.90 7.15
N PRO A 507 2.26 5.72 8.43
CA PRO A 507 1.28 5.47 9.47
C PRO A 507 0.21 6.58 9.60
N HIS A 508 0.53 7.84 9.27
CA HIS A 508 -0.46 8.93 9.35
C HIS A 508 -1.44 8.96 8.16
N SER A 509 -1.21 8.16 7.11
CA SER A 509 -2.11 8.07 5.95
C SER A 509 -3.49 7.54 6.37
N GLY A 510 -3.56 6.63 7.35
CA GLY A 510 -4.84 6.11 7.83
C GLY A 510 -5.62 7.06 8.70
N VAL A 511 -4.95 7.82 9.55
CA VAL A 511 -5.60 8.93 10.28
C VAL A 511 -6.22 9.92 9.29
N ALA A 512 -5.51 10.25 8.20
CA ALA A 512 -6.04 11.10 7.14
C ALA A 512 -7.20 10.47 6.34
N ARG A 513 -7.32 9.14 6.35
CA ARG A 513 -8.44 8.37 5.80
C ARG A 513 -9.53 8.06 6.85
N ASN A 514 -9.51 8.72 8.01
CA ASN A 514 -10.44 8.51 9.14
C ASN A 514 -10.40 7.09 9.74
N SER A 515 -9.25 6.41 9.67
CA SER A 515 -8.99 5.10 10.30
C SER A 515 -8.32 5.26 11.68
N GLY A 516 -8.21 4.16 12.44
CA GLY A 516 -7.49 4.13 13.72
C GLY A 516 -5.98 4.31 13.57
N GLY A 517 -5.29 4.65 14.66
CA GLY A 517 -3.86 4.99 14.64
C GLY A 517 -2.90 3.83 14.95
N GLY A 518 -3.33 2.58 14.88
CA GLY A 518 -2.54 1.42 15.31
C GLY A 518 -1.68 0.77 14.23
N VAL A 519 -0.39 0.57 14.51
CA VAL A 519 0.52 -0.24 13.69
C VAL A 519 1.12 -1.35 14.54
N PHE A 520 0.99 -2.60 14.12
CA PHE A 520 1.56 -3.76 14.81
C PHE A 520 2.75 -4.33 14.05
N ILE A 521 3.82 -4.63 14.78
CA ILE A 521 5.02 -5.29 14.26
C ILE A 521 5.25 -6.55 15.12
N VAL A 522 5.03 -7.73 14.54
CA VAL A 522 5.05 -9.03 15.24
C VAL A 522 6.00 -10.02 14.58
N GLY A 523 6.58 -10.96 15.33
CA GLY A 523 7.65 -11.82 14.80
C GLY A 523 8.52 -12.50 15.86
N GLY A 524 9.09 -13.66 15.55
CA GLY A 524 10.14 -14.27 16.38
C GLY A 524 11.42 -13.42 16.46
N SER A 525 12.31 -13.72 17.41
CA SER A 525 13.64 -13.07 17.48
C SER A 525 14.40 -13.26 16.15
N GLY A 526 15.21 -12.26 15.77
CA GLY A 526 15.97 -12.28 14.51
C GLY A 526 15.15 -12.23 13.21
N GLY A 527 13.83 -12.03 13.27
CA GLY A 527 12.97 -12.00 12.08
C GLY A 527 13.06 -10.71 11.24
N GLY A 528 13.63 -9.62 11.77
CA GLY A 528 13.69 -8.31 11.09
C GLY A 528 12.76 -7.21 11.65
N LYS A 529 12.04 -7.49 12.74
CA LYS A 529 11.13 -6.52 13.41
C LYS A 529 11.81 -5.18 13.72
N SER A 530 12.96 -5.24 14.38
CA SER A 530 13.69 -4.04 14.83
C SER A 530 14.14 -3.19 13.64
N SER A 531 14.56 -3.81 12.54
CA SER A 531 14.97 -3.09 11.32
C SER A 531 13.84 -2.24 10.76
N LEU A 532 12.63 -2.80 10.60
CA LEU A 532 11.47 -2.04 10.16
C LEU A 532 11.07 -0.95 11.16
N ALA A 533 11.06 -1.26 12.46
CA ALA A 533 10.69 -0.31 13.49
C ALA A 533 11.63 0.91 13.53
N LEU A 534 12.95 0.67 13.43
CA LEU A 534 13.98 1.70 13.41
C LEU A 534 13.93 2.52 12.10
N LEU A 535 13.70 1.88 10.95
CA LEU A 535 13.47 2.58 9.68
C LEU A 535 12.25 3.51 9.77
N MET A 536 11.14 3.01 10.28
CA MET A 536 9.91 3.78 10.44
C MET A 536 10.10 4.95 11.42
N PHE A 537 10.80 4.74 12.53
CA PHE A 537 11.15 5.80 13.49
C PHE A 537 12.03 6.89 12.86
N PHE A 538 13.06 6.50 12.10
CA PHE A 538 13.90 7.42 11.37
C PHE A 538 13.08 8.25 10.37
N GLN A 539 12.37 7.59 9.46
CA GLN A 539 11.57 8.25 8.42
C GLN A 539 10.50 9.19 9.01
N ALA A 540 9.76 8.72 10.02
CA ALA A 540 8.71 9.51 10.66
C ALA A 540 9.30 10.74 11.36
N SER A 541 10.31 10.55 12.22
CA SER A 541 10.90 11.67 12.96
C SER A 541 11.51 12.71 12.02
N GLU A 542 12.25 12.28 10.99
CA GLU A 542 12.90 13.17 10.03
C GLU A 542 11.89 13.93 9.15
N SER A 543 10.70 13.37 8.87
CA SER A 543 9.58 14.09 8.23
C SER A 543 8.94 15.18 9.11
N GLY A 544 9.26 15.23 10.40
CA GLY A 544 8.77 16.23 11.35
C GLY A 544 7.71 15.72 12.33
N VAL A 545 7.43 14.41 12.34
CA VAL A 545 6.58 13.78 13.36
C VAL A 545 7.28 13.83 14.70
N GLN A 546 6.56 14.19 15.76
CA GLN A 546 7.08 14.09 17.11
C GLN A 546 6.98 12.63 17.59
N THR A 547 8.13 12.01 17.87
CA THR A 547 8.24 10.60 18.23
C THR A 547 8.65 10.43 19.69
N VAL A 548 7.94 9.58 20.43
CA VAL A 548 8.32 9.10 21.76
C VAL A 548 8.50 7.59 21.69
N VAL A 549 9.60 7.08 22.22
CA VAL A 549 9.94 5.66 22.19
C VAL A 549 10.14 5.15 23.62
N LEU A 550 9.56 4.00 23.93
CA LEU A 550 9.88 3.22 25.12
C LEU A 550 10.76 2.04 24.71
N ASP A 551 12.04 2.09 25.11
CA ASP A 551 13.11 1.24 24.60
C ASP A 551 13.79 0.44 25.72
N PRO A 552 13.23 -0.72 26.12
CA PRO A 552 13.85 -1.57 27.13
C PRO A 552 15.17 -2.20 26.67
N LYS A 553 15.37 -2.37 25.35
CA LYS A 553 16.54 -3.02 24.74
C LYS A 553 17.68 -2.06 24.41
N VAL A 554 17.43 -0.75 24.49
CA VAL A 554 18.40 0.31 24.17
C VAL A 554 18.75 0.34 22.66
N ASP A 555 17.92 -0.26 21.81
CA ASP A 555 18.15 -0.37 20.37
C ASP A 555 17.90 0.97 19.66
N PHE A 556 16.82 1.68 20.02
CA PHE A 556 16.52 3.01 19.47
C PHE A 556 17.50 4.07 19.97
N ALA A 557 17.90 3.99 21.24
CA ALA A 557 18.91 4.88 21.79
C ALA A 557 20.26 4.68 21.06
N GLN A 558 20.69 3.43 20.88
CA GLN A 558 21.91 3.12 20.16
C GLN A 558 21.85 3.55 18.69
N PHE A 559 20.72 3.32 18.02
CA PHE A 559 20.47 3.82 16.67
C PHE A 559 20.67 5.33 16.58
N CYS A 560 20.08 6.08 17.51
CA CYS A 560 20.24 7.54 17.59
C CYS A 560 21.70 7.95 17.84
N TYR A 561 22.41 7.26 18.74
CA TYR A 561 23.81 7.54 19.03
C TYR A 561 24.70 7.32 17.81
N TYR A 562 24.52 6.22 17.08
CA TYR A 562 25.34 5.95 15.90
C TYR A 562 25.07 6.95 14.77
N LEU A 563 23.80 7.28 14.48
CA LEU A 563 23.48 8.32 13.49
C LEU A 563 24.02 9.71 13.87
N ALA A 564 24.09 10.02 15.17
CA ALA A 564 24.57 11.30 15.66
C ALA A 564 26.10 11.40 15.76
N PHE A 565 26.79 10.35 16.22
CA PHE A 565 28.21 10.39 16.60
C PHE A 565 29.10 9.44 15.78
N GLY A 566 28.51 8.57 14.95
CA GLY A 566 29.23 7.58 14.16
C GLY A 566 30.03 6.62 15.03
N PRO A 567 31.28 6.28 14.64
CA PRO A 567 32.07 5.24 15.32
C PRO A 567 32.52 5.62 16.75
N GLN A 568 32.33 6.87 17.17
CA GLN A 568 32.59 7.31 18.55
C GLN A 568 31.78 6.52 19.59
N VAL A 569 30.63 5.94 19.19
CA VAL A 569 29.78 5.12 20.07
C VAL A 569 30.50 3.89 20.66
N ASN A 570 31.53 3.41 19.97
CA ASN A 570 32.34 2.26 20.42
C ASN A 570 33.41 2.64 21.44
N HIS A 571 33.60 3.93 21.73
CA HIS A 571 34.57 4.36 22.73
C HIS A 571 34.09 3.96 24.15
N PRO A 572 34.95 3.37 25.01
CA PRO A 572 34.55 2.87 26.34
C PRO A 572 33.89 3.93 27.25
N GLY A 573 34.33 5.19 27.13
CA GLY A 573 33.76 6.32 27.87
C GLY A 573 32.46 6.91 27.30
N PHE A 574 32.00 6.47 26.13
CA PHE A 574 30.81 7.03 25.46
C PHE A 574 29.54 6.81 26.28
N GLN A 575 29.34 5.57 26.72
CA GLN A 575 28.14 5.16 27.46
C GLN A 575 28.03 5.86 28.82
N ALA A 576 29.15 6.16 29.47
CA ALA A 576 29.17 6.89 30.73
C ALA A 576 28.72 8.35 30.55
N GLU A 577 29.15 9.01 29.46
CA GLU A 577 28.72 10.38 29.14
C GLU A 577 27.29 10.44 28.61
N ALA A 578 26.84 9.37 27.93
CA ALA A 578 25.46 9.19 27.52
C ALA A 578 24.53 9.14 28.74
N ALA A 579 24.84 8.28 29.72
CA ALA A 579 24.08 8.16 30.96
C ALA A 579 24.09 9.45 31.80
N ALA A 580 25.20 10.21 31.76
CA ALA A 580 25.29 11.51 32.41
C ALA A 580 24.55 12.64 31.67
N GLY A 581 24.02 12.39 30.46
CA GLY A 581 23.30 13.38 29.67
C GLY A 581 24.17 14.54 29.17
N VAL A 582 25.48 14.35 29.03
CA VAL A 582 26.41 15.43 28.64
C VAL A 582 26.82 15.40 27.17
N LEU A 583 26.47 14.35 26.42
CA LEU A 583 26.88 14.16 25.01
C LEU A 583 26.59 15.38 24.12
N GLY A 584 27.59 15.77 23.32
CA GLY A 584 27.50 16.91 22.40
C GLY A 584 27.43 18.29 23.08
N THR A 585 27.49 18.36 24.41
CA THR A 585 27.66 19.63 25.15
C THR A 585 29.15 19.96 25.31
N GLY A 586 29.48 21.19 25.70
CA GLY A 586 30.86 21.59 26.00
C GLY A 586 31.52 20.82 27.16
N ARG A 587 30.78 19.96 27.88
CA ARG A 587 31.31 19.06 28.93
C ARG A 587 31.63 17.65 28.41
N SER A 588 31.22 17.31 27.19
CA SER A 588 31.48 16.01 26.60
C SER A 588 32.74 16.02 25.75
N ARG A 589 33.44 14.89 25.71
CA ARG A 589 34.58 14.69 24.80
C ARG A 589 34.13 14.34 23.38
N PHE A 590 32.87 13.97 23.20
CA PHE A 590 32.32 13.48 21.93
C PHE A 590 31.55 14.60 21.22
N THR A 591 31.89 14.81 19.95
CA THR A 591 31.24 15.83 19.12
C THR A 591 30.34 15.13 18.12
N PRO A 592 29.05 15.52 17.99
CA PRO A 592 28.16 14.90 17.02
C PRO A 592 28.66 15.18 15.61
N VAL A 593 28.75 14.12 14.79
CA VAL A 593 28.98 14.19 13.35
C VAL A 593 27.75 14.77 12.66
N ASN A 594 26.56 14.45 13.18
CA ASN A 594 25.28 15.02 12.74
C ASN A 594 24.65 15.90 13.84
N PRO A 595 25.08 17.18 13.95
CA PRO A 595 24.64 18.07 15.03
C PRO A 595 23.16 18.44 14.92
N GLU A 596 22.59 18.56 13.72
CA GLU A 596 21.16 18.86 13.52
C GLU A 596 20.30 17.67 14.00
N PHE A 597 20.67 16.44 13.64
CA PHE A 597 19.96 15.24 14.12
C PHE A 597 20.02 15.12 15.64
N TRP A 598 21.20 15.35 16.25
CA TRP A 598 21.39 15.28 17.71
C TRP A 598 20.66 16.40 18.46
N ALA A 599 20.63 17.63 17.90
CA ALA A 599 19.92 18.76 18.52
C ALA A 599 18.44 18.45 18.76
N ASP A 600 17.81 17.74 17.82
CA ASP A 600 16.42 17.31 17.84
C ASP A 600 16.17 15.97 18.57
N THR A 601 17.20 15.38 19.19
CA THR A 601 17.13 14.09 19.89
C THR A 601 17.35 14.23 21.38
N GLU A 602 16.50 13.57 22.17
CA GLU A 602 16.62 13.45 23.62
C GLU A 602 16.59 11.96 23.99
N VAL A 603 17.61 11.48 24.70
CA VAL A 603 17.67 10.12 25.22
C VAL A 603 17.71 10.21 26.74
N ILE A 604 16.75 9.57 27.40
CA ILE A 604 16.54 9.66 28.84
C ILE A 604 16.69 8.27 29.45
N ASP A 605 17.74 8.11 30.26
CA ASP A 605 17.90 6.93 31.11
C ASP A 605 17.01 7.06 32.34
N ILE A 606 15.93 6.30 32.36
CA ILE A 606 14.94 6.31 33.45
C ILE A 606 15.55 5.80 34.75
N VAL A 607 16.44 4.82 34.68
CA VAL A 607 17.07 4.24 35.87
C VAL A 607 18.00 5.24 36.55
N ALA A 608 18.67 6.09 35.77
CA ALA A 608 19.56 7.15 36.28
C ALA A 608 18.83 8.47 36.63
N SER A 609 17.50 8.52 36.48
CA SER A 609 16.71 9.74 36.70
C SER A 609 16.55 10.07 38.19
N ALA A 610 16.13 11.31 38.47
CA ALA A 610 15.92 11.79 39.84
C ALA A 610 14.83 10.99 40.58
N PRO A 611 14.92 10.85 41.92
CA PRO A 611 13.88 10.19 42.70
C PRO A 611 12.50 10.85 42.53
N GLY A 612 11.47 10.02 42.42
CA GLY A 612 10.08 10.42 42.31
C GLY A 612 9.65 10.95 40.94
N VAL A 613 10.47 10.78 39.90
CA VAL A 613 10.14 11.23 38.54
C VAL A 613 8.89 10.58 37.96
N LEU A 614 8.54 9.38 38.44
CA LEU A 614 7.36 8.62 38.07
C LEU A 614 6.28 8.62 39.16
N ASP A 615 6.40 9.49 40.18
CA ASP A 615 5.36 9.60 41.20
C ASP A 615 4.01 9.95 40.55
N PRO A 616 2.91 9.27 40.94
CA PRO A 616 1.64 9.38 40.25
C PRO A 616 1.06 10.80 40.25
N TRP A 617 1.32 11.60 41.27
CA TRP A 617 0.86 13.01 41.34
C TRP A 617 1.84 13.99 40.67
N GLN A 618 3.02 13.54 40.22
CA GLN A 618 3.88 14.28 39.30
C GLN A 618 3.49 14.04 37.84
N VAL A 619 3.13 12.79 37.51
CA VAL A 619 2.70 12.39 36.17
C VAL A 619 1.32 12.97 35.86
N GLU A 620 0.37 12.85 36.79
CA GLU A 620 -1.01 13.29 36.58
C GLU A 620 -1.23 14.78 36.93
N PRO A 621 -2.01 15.51 36.12
CA PRO A 621 -2.21 16.93 36.33
C PRO A 621 -3.10 17.24 37.54
N ASN A 622 -4.06 16.35 37.85
CA ASN A 622 -5.07 16.56 38.88
C ASN A 622 -5.02 15.51 40.01
N LEU A 623 -5.59 15.86 41.16
CA LEU A 623 -5.50 15.09 42.40
C LEU A 623 -6.14 13.70 42.29
N GLU A 624 -7.31 13.60 41.65
CA GLU A 624 -8.07 12.36 41.52
C GLU A 624 -7.41 11.39 40.53
N ALA A 625 -6.97 11.89 39.38
CA ALA A 625 -6.23 11.09 38.39
C ALA A 625 -4.92 10.56 38.98
N GLY A 626 -4.22 11.37 39.78
CA GLY A 626 -3.05 10.92 40.53
C GLY A 626 -3.39 9.84 41.57
N ALA A 627 -4.54 9.94 42.24
CA ALA A 627 -4.97 8.90 43.17
C ALA A 627 -5.32 7.57 42.47
N LEU A 628 -6.00 7.63 41.31
CA LEU A 628 -6.27 6.47 40.48
C LEU A 628 -4.96 5.84 39.96
N LEU A 629 -4.00 6.66 39.52
CA LEU A 629 -2.69 6.17 39.08
C LEU A 629 -1.91 5.56 40.25
N ALA A 630 -1.97 6.15 41.45
CA ALA A 630 -1.35 5.60 42.65
C ALA A 630 -1.91 4.23 43.00
N ASP A 631 -3.24 4.07 42.94
CA ASP A 631 -3.90 2.80 43.19
C ASP A 631 -3.52 1.73 42.15
N GLU A 632 -3.54 2.09 40.86
CA GLU A 632 -3.14 1.20 39.78
C GLU A 632 -1.66 0.78 39.92
N MET A 633 -0.76 1.72 40.24
CA MET A 633 0.65 1.43 40.47
C MET A 633 0.85 0.46 41.64
N ILE A 634 0.19 0.69 42.78
CA ILE A 634 0.25 -0.22 43.94
C ILE A 634 -0.32 -1.59 43.56
N THR A 635 -1.39 -1.63 42.77
CA THR A 635 -1.99 -2.87 42.25
C THR A 635 -0.98 -3.65 41.41
N MET A 636 -0.30 -3.00 40.48
CA MET A 636 0.75 -3.64 39.67
C MET A 636 1.94 -4.09 40.51
N PHE A 637 2.36 -3.32 41.53
CA PHE A 637 3.48 -3.70 42.39
C PHE A 637 3.17 -4.92 43.26
N LEU A 638 1.98 -4.97 43.87
CA LEU A 638 1.58 -6.05 44.76
C LEU A 638 1.00 -7.26 44.02
N GLY A 639 0.43 -7.05 42.84
CA GLY A 639 -0.42 -7.97 42.09
C GLY A 639 -1.86 -7.96 42.60
N GLN A 640 -2.82 -8.16 41.69
CA GLN A 640 -4.26 -8.01 41.96
C GLN A 640 -4.73 -8.76 43.22
N LYS A 641 -4.42 -10.05 43.34
CA LYS A 641 -4.85 -10.89 44.48
C LYS A 641 -4.37 -10.37 45.84
N VAL A 642 -3.17 -9.79 45.88
CA VAL A 642 -2.60 -9.23 47.12
C VAL A 642 -3.19 -7.85 47.38
N ARG A 643 -3.40 -7.05 46.33
CA ARG A 643 -4.04 -5.75 46.41
C ARG A 643 -5.47 -5.85 46.95
N ASP A 644 -6.30 -6.74 46.41
CA ASP A 644 -7.70 -6.92 46.80
C ASP A 644 -7.83 -7.26 48.30
N ARG A 645 -6.88 -8.06 48.82
CA ARG A 645 -6.84 -8.41 50.25
C ARG A 645 -6.61 -7.18 51.16
N PHE A 646 -6.01 -6.12 50.63
CA PHE A 646 -5.64 -4.93 51.39
C PHE A 646 -6.47 -3.71 51.00
N ASP A 647 -7.62 -3.88 50.33
CA ASP A 647 -8.52 -2.79 49.93
C ASP A 647 -8.93 -1.90 51.10
N ASP A 648 -9.34 -2.53 52.22
CA ASP A 648 -9.74 -1.85 53.45
C ASP A 648 -8.60 -1.06 54.14
N VAL A 649 -7.36 -1.23 53.68
CA VAL A 649 -6.18 -0.52 54.21
C VAL A 649 -5.67 0.53 53.23
N ILE A 650 -5.50 0.16 51.95
CA ILE A 650 -4.85 1.00 50.94
C ILE A 650 -5.79 2.09 50.42
N VAL A 651 -7.06 1.78 50.16
CA VAL A 651 -8.03 2.78 49.65
C VAL A 651 -8.23 3.91 50.66
N PRO A 652 -8.48 3.64 51.97
CA PRO A 652 -8.57 4.70 52.96
C PRO A 652 -7.28 5.49 53.15
N ALA A 653 -6.12 4.86 52.95
CA ALA A 653 -4.82 5.55 53.04
C ALA A 653 -4.64 6.56 51.90
N ILE A 654 -4.98 6.21 50.65
CA ILE A 654 -4.96 7.13 49.51
C ILE A 654 -5.92 8.31 49.75
N GLU A 655 -7.12 8.04 50.25
CA GLU A 655 -8.08 9.10 50.56
C GLU A 655 -7.59 10.02 51.70
N THR A 656 -6.95 9.45 52.73
CA THR A 656 -6.32 10.23 53.80
C THR A 656 -5.20 11.13 53.27
N VAL A 657 -4.38 10.66 52.32
CA VAL A 657 -3.35 11.47 51.67
C VAL A 657 -3.96 12.64 50.90
N LYS A 658 -5.05 12.41 50.16
CA LYS A 658 -5.80 13.48 49.48
C LYS A 658 -6.35 14.50 50.48
N GLN A 659 -6.93 14.05 51.59
CA GLN A 659 -7.44 14.93 52.65
C GLN A 659 -6.33 15.77 53.28
N ARG A 660 -5.16 15.18 53.57
CA ARG A 660 -3.98 15.90 54.06
C ARG A 660 -3.56 17.00 53.08
N TYR A 661 -3.54 16.70 51.78
CA TYR A 661 -3.27 17.71 50.75
C TYR A 661 -4.31 18.84 50.73
N GLN A 662 -5.60 18.52 50.79
CA GLN A 662 -6.65 19.54 50.82
C GLN A 662 -6.56 20.44 52.06
N ILE A 663 -6.21 19.88 53.22
CA ILE A 663 -5.95 20.65 54.44
C ILE A 663 -4.78 21.62 54.23
N ARG A 664 -3.67 21.18 53.64
CA ARG A 664 -2.52 22.04 53.30
C ARG A 664 -2.94 23.20 52.38
N ILE A 665 -3.76 22.93 51.37
CA ILE A 665 -4.32 23.95 50.48
C ILE A 665 -5.20 24.95 51.23
N ASN A 666 -6.13 24.47 52.04
CA ASN A 666 -7.06 25.32 52.79
C ASN A 666 -6.33 26.22 53.80
N GLN A 667 -5.30 25.69 54.47
CA GLN A 667 -4.43 26.47 55.36
C GLN A 667 -3.72 27.58 54.59
N ARG A 668 -3.10 27.26 53.46
CA ARG A 668 -2.40 28.26 52.64
C ARG A 668 -3.35 29.29 52.04
N MET A 669 -4.56 28.89 51.65
CA MET A 669 -5.62 29.81 51.21
C MET A 669 -6.04 30.76 52.33
N ALA A 670 -6.17 30.28 53.56
CA ALA A 670 -6.49 31.12 54.71
C ALA A 670 -5.40 32.15 55.02
N GLU A 671 -4.12 31.77 54.88
CA GLU A 671 -2.98 32.70 55.00
C GLU A 671 -3.01 33.79 53.93
N VAL A 672 -3.27 33.43 52.67
CA VAL A 672 -3.37 34.41 51.57
C VAL A 672 -4.55 35.36 51.79
N GLN A 673 -5.69 34.84 52.22
CA GLN A 673 -6.89 35.64 52.55
C GLN A 673 -6.62 36.63 53.70
N ALA A 674 -5.80 36.24 54.68
CA ALA A 674 -5.40 37.09 55.79
C ALA A 674 -4.43 38.21 55.37
N GLN A 675 -3.60 37.99 54.35
CA GLN A 675 -2.66 38.99 53.83
C GLN A 675 -3.33 39.97 52.85
N ARG A 676 -4.25 39.47 52.01
CA ARG A 676 -5.02 40.27 51.06
C ARG A 676 -6.43 39.67 50.94
N PRO A 677 -7.51 40.47 51.10
CA PRO A 677 -8.85 39.98 50.83
C PRO A 677 -8.95 39.52 49.36
N VAL A 678 -9.19 38.22 49.14
CA VAL A 678 -9.42 37.67 47.80
C VAL A 678 -10.91 37.81 47.48
N ALA A 679 -11.23 38.48 46.38
CA ALA A 679 -12.60 38.61 45.91
C ALA A 679 -13.09 37.28 45.31
N ASP A 680 -14.40 37.03 45.34
CA ASP A 680 -14.98 35.74 44.91
C ASP A 680 -14.64 35.36 43.46
N HIS A 681 -14.53 36.35 42.57
CA HIS A 681 -14.15 36.14 41.17
C HIS A 681 -12.66 35.79 40.98
N GLU A 682 -11.79 36.12 41.93
CA GLU A 682 -10.35 35.79 41.90
C GLU A 682 -10.03 34.48 42.64
N ARG A 683 -10.97 33.93 43.43
CA ARG A 683 -10.72 32.75 44.28
C ARG A 683 -10.19 31.54 43.49
N GLY A 684 -10.70 31.31 42.28
CA GLY A 684 -10.26 30.19 41.44
C GLY A 684 -8.80 30.32 41.01
N GLU A 685 -8.41 31.51 40.51
CA GLU A 685 -7.03 31.78 40.09
C GLU A 685 -6.05 31.76 41.27
N VAL A 686 -6.47 32.30 42.42
CA VAL A 686 -5.68 32.27 43.65
C VAL A 686 -5.52 30.83 44.17
N ALA A 687 -6.58 30.02 44.12
CA ALA A 687 -6.52 28.61 44.50
C ALA A 687 -5.55 27.83 43.60
N GLU A 688 -5.53 28.10 42.30
CA GLU A 688 -4.57 27.48 41.38
C GLU A 688 -3.13 27.91 41.67
N LYS A 689 -2.90 29.20 41.98
CA LYS A 689 -1.58 29.70 42.40
C LYS A 689 -1.13 29.06 43.72
N VAL A 690 -2.02 28.93 44.69
CA VAL A 690 -1.75 28.25 45.97
C VAL A 690 -1.43 26.78 45.73
N ALA A 691 -2.19 26.09 44.88
CA ALA A 691 -1.93 24.69 44.54
C ALA A 691 -0.55 24.46 43.90
N ARG A 692 0.02 25.45 43.20
CA ARG A 692 1.38 25.38 42.65
C ARG A 692 2.48 25.62 43.71
N GLN A 693 2.14 26.19 44.87
CA GLN A 693 3.08 26.48 45.96
C GLN A 693 3.06 25.41 47.06
N VAL A 694 1.97 24.66 47.16
CA VAL A 694 1.82 23.59 48.15
C VAL A 694 2.39 22.29 47.59
N ARG A 695 3.14 21.56 48.43
CA ARG A 695 3.67 20.24 48.10
C ARG A 695 2.52 19.29 47.72
N ARG A 696 2.60 18.72 46.52
CA ARG A 696 1.66 17.71 46.03
C ARG A 696 1.73 16.44 46.89
N PRO A 697 0.65 15.65 46.96
CA PRO A 697 0.71 14.34 47.59
C PRO A 697 1.69 13.43 46.85
N THR A 698 2.16 12.39 47.52
CA THR A 698 3.17 11.47 46.98
C THR A 698 2.82 10.03 47.32
N LEU A 699 3.32 9.09 46.53
CA LEU A 699 3.15 7.67 46.81
C LEU A 699 3.87 7.27 48.11
N TRP A 700 4.93 7.98 48.48
CA TRP A 700 5.59 7.84 49.76
C TRP A 700 4.68 8.19 50.95
N GLU A 701 3.90 9.27 50.85
CA GLU A 701 2.91 9.65 51.88
C GLU A 701 1.88 8.53 52.11
N VAL A 702 1.50 7.76 51.09
CA VAL A 702 0.59 6.60 51.24
C VAL A 702 1.22 5.52 52.12
N VAL A 703 2.49 5.19 51.90
CA VAL A 703 3.22 4.21 52.73
C VAL A 703 3.36 4.70 54.17
N GLN A 704 3.57 6.00 54.37
CA GLN A 704 3.62 6.60 55.70
C GLN A 704 2.27 6.49 56.42
N VAL A 705 1.17 6.85 55.76
CA VAL A 705 -0.19 6.78 56.33
C VAL A 705 -0.54 5.35 56.76
N VAL A 706 -0.26 4.34 55.92
CA VAL A 706 -0.50 2.94 56.29
C VAL A 706 0.33 2.54 57.52
N GLY A 707 1.58 2.99 57.61
CA GLY A 707 2.45 2.75 58.76
C GLY A 707 1.96 3.41 60.05
N GLU A 708 1.51 4.67 59.96
CA GLU A 708 0.95 5.43 61.08
C GLU A 708 -0.35 4.78 61.61
N GLU A 709 -1.26 4.42 60.71
CA GLU A 709 -2.54 3.81 61.09
C GLU A 709 -2.35 2.40 61.66
N THR A 710 -1.37 1.64 61.15
CA THR A 710 -0.98 0.35 61.74
C THR A 710 -0.53 0.50 63.19
N ALA A 711 0.38 1.45 63.46
CA ALA A 711 0.86 1.70 64.82
C ALA A 711 -0.27 2.16 65.77
N ARG A 712 -1.22 2.94 65.26
CA ARG A 712 -2.40 3.37 66.00
C ARG A 712 -3.33 2.20 66.35
N ILE A 713 -3.63 1.35 65.36
CA ILE A 713 -4.51 0.18 65.52
C ILE A 713 -3.89 -0.86 66.47
N GLU A 714 -2.57 -1.04 66.43
CA GLU A 714 -1.86 -1.95 67.35
C GLU A 714 -2.07 -1.57 68.82
N GLN A 715 -2.09 -0.27 69.13
CA GLN A 715 -2.27 0.29 70.48
C GLN A 715 -3.72 0.23 70.98
N MET A 716 -4.71 0.06 70.11
CA MET A 716 -6.12 -0.01 70.49
C MET A 716 -6.46 -1.39 71.07
N ALA A 717 -7.01 -1.43 72.29
CA ALA A 717 -7.34 -2.70 72.96
C ALA A 717 -8.50 -3.46 72.29
N ASP A 718 -9.47 -2.74 71.71
CA ASP A 718 -10.76 -3.30 71.26
C ASP A 718 -10.79 -3.70 69.77
N VAL A 719 -9.68 -3.60 69.03
CA VAL A 719 -9.63 -3.95 67.60
C VAL A 719 -9.36 -5.44 67.41
N PRO A 720 -10.13 -6.16 66.56
CA PRO A 720 -9.92 -7.59 66.29
C PRO A 720 -8.49 -7.92 65.86
N PHE A 721 -7.95 -9.03 66.36
CA PHE A 721 -6.60 -9.50 66.02
C PHE A 721 -6.38 -9.66 64.52
N GLU A 722 -7.40 -10.12 63.77
CA GLU A 722 -7.30 -10.29 62.32
C GLU A 722 -7.09 -8.97 61.59
N MET A 723 -7.81 -7.91 61.98
CA MET A 723 -7.63 -6.57 61.42
C MET A 723 -6.23 -6.02 61.75
N LYS A 724 -5.76 -6.16 63.01
CA LYS A 724 -4.39 -5.79 63.38
C LYS A 724 -3.35 -6.51 62.51
N ARG A 725 -3.55 -7.81 62.27
CA ARG A 725 -2.68 -8.64 61.43
C ARG A 725 -2.69 -8.20 59.96
N GLU A 726 -3.82 -7.75 59.44
CA GLU A 726 -3.94 -7.27 58.06
C GLU A 726 -3.24 -5.93 57.85
N PHE A 727 -3.46 -4.94 58.72
CA PHE A 727 -2.73 -3.67 58.70
C PHE A 727 -1.22 -3.89 58.80
N SER A 728 -0.79 -4.74 59.74
CA SER A 728 0.62 -5.10 59.90
C SER A 728 1.20 -5.71 58.62
N ARG A 729 0.48 -6.63 57.97
CA ARG A 729 0.93 -7.26 56.71
C ARG A 729 0.97 -6.27 55.56
N ALA A 730 -0.02 -5.39 55.42
CA ALA A 730 -0.04 -4.36 54.39
C ALA A 730 1.14 -3.39 54.55
N ALA A 731 1.38 -2.90 55.78
CA ALA A 731 2.52 -2.02 56.10
C ALA A 731 3.87 -2.69 55.78
N ILE A 732 4.03 -3.98 56.11
CA ILE A 732 5.25 -4.73 55.78
C ILE A 732 5.42 -4.85 54.26
N GLN A 733 4.37 -5.22 53.51
CA GLN A 733 4.46 -5.36 52.05
C GLN A 733 4.79 -4.03 51.37
N LEU A 734 4.15 -2.93 51.76
CA LEU A 734 4.45 -1.61 51.20
C LEU A 734 5.86 -1.13 51.55
N ARG A 735 6.34 -1.37 52.79
CA ARG A 735 7.74 -1.05 53.14
C ARG A 735 8.75 -1.90 52.38
N GLN A 736 8.42 -3.16 52.06
CA GLN A 736 9.28 -4.00 51.22
C GLN A 736 9.42 -3.43 49.80
N LEU A 737 8.38 -2.77 49.26
CA LEU A 737 8.48 -2.13 47.95
C LEU A 737 9.55 -1.03 47.93
N LEU A 738 9.69 -0.26 49.01
CA LEU A 738 10.70 0.80 49.10
C LEU A 738 12.15 0.28 49.02
N GLY A 739 12.36 -1.00 49.36
CA GLY A 739 13.66 -1.65 49.28
C GLY A 739 13.97 -2.28 47.91
N LEU A 740 13.03 -2.25 46.95
CA LEU A 740 13.25 -2.81 45.62
C LEU A 740 14.13 -1.88 44.77
N PRO A 741 14.93 -2.45 43.85
CA PRO A 741 15.68 -1.66 42.86
C PRO A 741 14.72 -0.75 42.07
N TYR A 742 15.08 0.52 41.88
CA TYR A 742 14.30 1.51 41.13
C TYR A 742 12.98 1.95 41.77
N ALA A 743 12.64 1.48 42.98
CA ALA A 743 11.47 1.97 43.72
C ALA A 743 11.54 3.48 43.97
N SER A 744 12.75 4.02 44.10
CA SER A 744 12.99 5.47 44.23
C SER A 744 12.43 6.30 43.07
N LEU A 745 12.19 5.71 41.90
CA LEU A 745 11.58 6.41 40.76
C LEU A 745 10.11 6.75 41.01
N ALA A 746 9.38 5.90 41.73
CA ALA A 746 7.96 6.09 42.05
C ALA A 746 7.75 6.58 43.48
N PHE A 747 8.60 6.17 44.42
CA PHE A 747 8.51 6.47 45.84
C PHE A 747 9.62 7.44 46.23
N ALA A 748 9.28 8.71 46.37
CA ALA A 748 10.17 9.71 46.94
C ALA A 748 9.40 10.64 47.87
N GLU A 749 10.07 11.10 48.94
CA GLU A 749 9.53 12.15 49.78
C GLU A 749 9.35 13.43 48.97
N GLU A 750 10.41 13.88 48.31
CA GLU A 750 10.41 15.09 47.49
C GLU A 750 10.58 14.71 46.02
N PRO A 751 9.49 14.34 45.33
CA PRO A 751 9.57 13.88 43.96
C PRO A 751 9.91 15.03 43.00
N VAL A 752 10.76 14.74 42.03
CA VAL A 752 11.17 15.67 40.97
C VAL A 752 10.53 15.23 39.66
N GLY A 753 9.54 15.95 39.16
CA GLY A 753 8.90 15.63 37.88
C GLY A 753 9.83 15.77 36.67
N PHE A 754 9.43 15.16 35.54
CA PHE A 754 10.17 15.28 34.27
C PHE A 754 10.30 16.73 33.80
N ALA A 755 11.43 17.02 33.15
CA ALA A 755 11.56 18.19 32.31
C ALA A 755 10.57 18.11 31.13
N ARG A 756 10.06 19.25 30.66
CA ARG A 756 9.15 19.27 29.49
C ARG A 756 9.88 18.78 28.25
N LEU A 757 9.51 17.59 27.77
CA LEU A 757 10.00 17.02 26.51
C LEU A 757 9.45 17.84 25.34
N ARG A 758 10.34 18.51 24.63
CA ARG A 758 10.01 19.41 23.52
C ARG A 758 10.69 19.02 22.22
N LYS A 759 11.59 18.03 22.28
CA LYS A 759 12.35 17.61 21.13
C LYS A 759 11.50 16.76 20.19
N ARG A 760 11.93 16.72 18.94
CA ARG A 760 11.32 15.93 17.87
C ARG A 760 11.39 14.43 18.19
N ARG A 761 12.52 13.95 18.71
CA ARG A 761 12.73 12.56 19.15
C ARG A 761 12.97 12.52 20.64
N THR A 762 12.20 11.68 21.34
CA THR A 762 12.46 11.34 22.74
C THR A 762 12.51 9.82 22.89
N VAL A 763 13.59 9.30 23.45
CA VAL A 763 13.78 7.87 23.70
C VAL A 763 13.95 7.65 25.19
N PHE A 764 13.05 6.91 25.80
CA PHE A 764 13.15 6.46 27.18
C PHE A 764 13.79 5.08 27.24
N THR A 765 14.96 4.98 27.85
CA THR A 765 15.67 3.71 27.98
C THR A 765 15.47 3.12 29.37
N LEU A 766 15.22 1.81 29.45
CA LEU A 766 15.15 1.07 30.73
C LEU A 766 16.40 0.23 30.99
N ARG A 767 17.56 0.77 30.61
CA ARG A 767 18.84 0.05 30.67
C ARG A 767 19.12 -0.44 32.09
N GLY A 768 19.44 -1.72 32.22
CA GLY A 768 19.76 -2.34 33.51
C GLY A 768 18.54 -2.75 34.35
N MET A 769 17.32 -2.49 33.87
CA MET A 769 16.11 -2.96 34.53
C MET A 769 15.88 -4.45 34.24
N LYS A 770 15.45 -5.21 35.26
CA LYS A 770 15.11 -6.63 35.11
C LYS A 770 13.68 -6.74 34.56
N THR A 771 13.56 -7.03 33.27
CA THR A 771 12.26 -7.24 32.62
C THR A 771 11.80 -8.70 32.76
N PRO A 772 10.48 -8.95 32.79
CA PRO A 772 9.92 -10.30 32.85
C PRO A 772 10.47 -11.23 31.77
N LYS A 773 11.13 -12.32 32.20
CA LYS A 773 11.62 -13.38 31.29
C LYS A 773 10.50 -14.26 30.74
N SER A 774 9.47 -14.49 31.53
CA SER A 774 8.33 -15.33 31.16
C SER A 774 7.20 -14.47 30.59
N GLN A 775 6.80 -14.81 29.38
CA GLN A 775 5.61 -14.27 28.73
C GLN A 775 4.30 -14.86 29.29
N MET A 776 4.38 -15.87 30.17
CA MET A 776 3.25 -16.36 30.95
C MET A 776 2.83 -15.32 32.01
N GLY A 777 1.55 -15.32 32.37
CA GLY A 777 0.87 -14.20 33.05
C GLY A 777 1.52 -13.66 34.35
N GLU A 778 1.02 -12.50 34.77
CA GLU A 778 1.48 -11.67 35.90
C GLU A 778 1.71 -12.45 37.23
N ASP A 779 0.98 -13.55 37.43
CA ASP A 779 1.12 -14.45 38.57
C ASP A 779 2.52 -15.07 38.70
N THR A 780 3.27 -15.17 37.60
CA THR A 780 4.61 -15.81 37.57
C THR A 780 5.78 -14.83 37.72
N TRP A 781 5.50 -13.53 37.69
CA TRP A 781 6.54 -12.49 37.72
C TRP A 781 7.06 -12.23 39.13
N SER A 782 8.38 -12.02 39.24
CA SER A 782 9.04 -11.54 40.45
C SER A 782 8.63 -10.10 40.78
N LYS A 783 8.92 -9.66 42.01
CA LYS A 783 8.60 -8.29 42.47
C LYS A 783 9.32 -7.22 41.62
N GLU A 784 10.57 -7.47 41.22
CA GLU A 784 11.32 -6.56 40.34
C GLU A 784 10.72 -6.47 38.93
N GLU A 785 10.27 -7.60 38.38
CA GLU A 785 9.66 -7.66 37.04
C GLU A 785 8.30 -6.94 37.00
N ARG A 786 7.51 -7.01 38.09
CA ARG A 786 6.27 -6.25 38.23
C ARG A 786 6.51 -4.74 38.33
N LEU A 787 7.54 -4.33 39.06
CA LEU A 787 7.95 -2.93 39.15
C LEU A 787 8.37 -2.39 37.77
N ALA A 788 9.10 -3.17 36.98
CA ALA A 788 9.45 -2.81 35.61
C ALA A 788 8.22 -2.62 34.71
N ALA A 789 7.25 -3.54 34.78
CA ALA A 789 5.99 -3.43 34.03
C ALA A 789 5.17 -2.20 34.42
N ALA A 790 5.09 -1.90 35.72
CA ALA A 790 4.43 -0.71 36.23
C ALA A 790 5.12 0.59 35.79
N ILE A 791 6.45 0.63 35.76
CA ILE A 791 7.21 1.76 35.21
C ILE A 791 6.90 1.94 33.72
N MET A 792 6.89 0.87 32.92
CA MET A 792 6.49 0.92 31.51
C MET A 792 5.06 1.45 31.35
N TYR A 793 4.11 1.00 32.16
CA TYR A 793 2.73 1.50 32.16
C TYR A 793 2.68 3.01 32.40
N VAL A 794 3.37 3.51 33.43
CA VAL A 794 3.43 4.94 33.75
C VAL A 794 4.08 5.72 32.61
N LEU A 795 5.13 5.19 31.98
CA LEU A 795 5.78 5.83 30.84
C LEU A 795 4.89 5.88 29.60
N VAL A 796 4.14 4.81 29.28
CA VAL A 796 3.13 4.85 28.21
C VAL A 796 2.10 5.93 28.51
N LYS A 797 1.61 5.98 29.75
CA LYS A 797 0.60 6.97 30.16
C LYS A 797 1.13 8.39 30.04
N TYR A 798 2.32 8.62 30.56
CA TYR A 798 3.00 9.90 30.47
C TYR A 798 3.23 10.29 29.01
N ALA A 799 3.83 9.41 28.20
CA ALA A 799 4.08 9.64 26.78
C ALA A 799 2.79 9.97 26.03
N ALA A 800 1.70 9.21 26.24
CA ALA A 800 0.40 9.49 25.64
C ALA A 800 -0.14 10.88 26.02
N GLN A 801 0.02 11.31 27.28
CA GLN A 801 -0.38 12.64 27.73
C GLN A 801 0.49 13.77 27.16
N MET A 802 1.79 13.52 26.93
CA MET A 802 2.67 14.50 26.28
C MET A 802 2.26 14.78 24.84
N LEU A 803 1.60 13.81 24.22
CA LEU A 803 1.12 13.87 22.85
C LEU A 803 -0.25 14.60 22.80
N ASP A 804 -0.27 15.83 23.33
CA ASP A 804 -1.42 16.75 23.46
C ASP A 804 -2.11 17.11 22.11
N ASN A 805 -3.38 17.52 22.07
CA ASN A 805 -4.07 17.90 20.82
C ASN A 805 -3.85 19.36 20.40
N LYS A 806 -2.86 20.04 20.98
CA LYS A 806 -2.62 21.45 20.71
C LYS A 806 -2.46 21.70 19.22
N GLN A 807 -3.43 22.45 18.70
CA GLN A 807 -3.35 23.01 17.37
C GLN A 807 -2.19 24.01 17.35
N THR A 808 -1.30 23.81 16.40
CA THR A 808 -0.14 24.66 16.19
C THR A 808 -0.16 25.19 14.78
N VAL A 809 0.66 26.21 14.52
CA VAL A 809 0.87 26.67 13.15
C VAL A 809 1.87 25.73 12.52
N ASN A 810 1.50 25.10 11.41
CA ASN A 810 2.43 24.27 10.65
C ASN A 810 3.61 25.16 10.18
N PRO A 811 4.86 24.83 10.53
CA PRO A 811 6.01 25.70 10.28
C PRO A 811 6.36 25.84 8.80
N VAL A 812 5.91 24.91 7.95
CA VAL A 812 6.20 24.89 6.52
C VAL A 812 5.05 25.52 5.73
N THR A 813 3.81 25.13 6.00
CA THR A 813 2.64 25.58 5.24
C THR A 813 2.02 26.87 5.79
N GLY A 814 2.37 27.27 7.02
CA GLY A 814 1.81 28.44 7.69
C GLY A 814 0.33 28.29 8.08
N ARG A 815 -0.25 27.08 7.92
CA ARG A 815 -1.64 26.81 8.27
C ARG A 815 -1.82 26.80 9.78
N SER A 816 -2.70 27.65 10.28
CA SER A 816 -3.12 27.69 11.67
C SER A 816 -4.23 26.68 11.92
N GLY A 817 -4.19 25.98 13.05
CA GLY A 817 -5.23 25.02 13.43
C GLY A 817 -4.86 23.55 13.20
N ASP A 818 -3.69 23.27 12.62
CA ASP A 818 -3.26 21.90 12.34
C ASP A 818 -2.72 21.23 13.62
N ILE A 819 -3.03 19.95 13.78
CA ILE A 819 -2.48 19.11 14.87
C ILE A 819 -1.13 18.58 14.40
N GLN A 820 -0.08 18.80 15.20
CA GLN A 820 1.23 18.24 14.91
C GLN A 820 1.15 16.70 14.94
N PRO A 821 1.63 15.99 13.89
CA PRO A 821 1.58 14.53 13.85
C PRO A 821 2.53 13.92 14.87
N LYS A 822 2.07 12.84 15.50
CA LYS A 822 2.71 12.23 16.67
C LYS A 822 2.80 10.73 16.56
N MET A 823 3.84 10.15 17.17
CA MET A 823 4.06 8.70 17.22
C MET A 823 4.57 8.26 18.58
N LEU A 824 3.93 7.23 19.12
CA LEU A 824 4.39 6.48 20.30
C LEU A 824 4.85 5.09 19.85
N PHE A 825 6.11 4.76 20.08
CA PHE A 825 6.67 3.42 19.89
C PHE A 825 6.75 2.73 21.24
N VAL A 826 6.13 1.55 21.35
CA VAL A 826 6.21 0.70 22.53
C VAL A 826 6.89 -0.61 22.13
N ASP A 827 8.19 -0.70 22.39
CA ASP A 827 8.94 -1.95 22.23
C ASP A 827 8.69 -2.88 23.42
N GLU A 828 8.67 -4.18 23.14
CA GLU A 828 8.22 -5.23 24.07
C GLU A 828 6.86 -4.90 24.71
N SER A 829 5.86 -4.66 23.85
CA SER A 829 4.53 -4.19 24.27
C SER A 829 3.82 -5.13 25.27
N TYR A 830 4.21 -6.41 25.32
CA TYR A 830 3.71 -7.42 26.26
C TYR A 830 3.88 -7.01 27.72
N LEU A 831 4.89 -6.18 28.03
CA LEU A 831 5.12 -5.65 29.38
C LEU A 831 3.95 -4.82 29.88
N VAL A 832 3.26 -4.13 28.97
CA VAL A 832 2.12 -3.26 29.26
C VAL A 832 0.81 -4.00 29.03
N THR A 833 0.72 -4.84 28.00
CA THR A 833 -0.52 -5.57 27.66
C THR A 833 -0.81 -6.77 28.58
N SER A 834 0.10 -7.10 29.51
CA SER A 834 -0.09 -8.16 30.50
C SER A 834 -1.19 -7.83 31.51
N THR A 835 -1.35 -6.56 31.88
CA THR A 835 -2.30 -6.09 32.88
C THR A 835 -3.60 -5.62 32.23
N LYS A 836 -4.68 -5.54 33.02
CA LYS A 836 -5.96 -5.00 32.52
C LYS A 836 -5.84 -3.49 32.22
N GLY A 837 -5.32 -2.70 33.17
CA GLY A 837 -5.16 -1.26 33.00
C GLY A 837 -4.23 -0.88 31.85
N GLY A 838 -3.16 -1.64 31.61
CA GLY A 838 -2.25 -1.40 30.49
C GLY A 838 -2.87 -1.66 29.11
N ARG A 839 -3.71 -2.70 28.99
CA ARG A 839 -4.47 -2.95 27.74
C ARG A 839 -5.47 -1.83 27.45
N GLU A 840 -6.23 -1.40 28.45
CA GLU A 840 -7.21 -0.31 28.30
C GLU A 840 -6.53 1.02 27.92
N LEU A 841 -5.36 1.30 28.49
CA LEU A 841 -4.55 2.46 28.14
C LEU A 841 -4.13 2.43 26.67
N LEU A 842 -3.60 1.30 26.19
CA LEU A 842 -3.18 1.16 24.79
C LEU A 842 -4.37 1.25 23.82
N LEU A 843 -5.50 0.60 24.14
CA LEU A 843 -6.75 0.76 23.37
C LEU A 843 -7.19 2.23 23.26
N THR A 844 -7.06 2.98 24.36
CA THR A 844 -7.36 4.42 24.36
C THR A 844 -6.43 5.17 23.41
N THR A 845 -5.12 4.90 23.42
CA THR A 845 -4.16 5.54 22.51
C THR A 845 -4.41 5.20 21.03
N LEU A 846 -4.82 3.96 20.74
CA LEU A 846 -5.16 3.52 19.38
C LEU A 846 -6.43 4.23 18.86
N ALA A 847 -7.45 4.34 19.71
CA ALA A 847 -8.70 5.05 19.41
C ALA A 847 -8.50 6.56 19.23
N GLN A 848 -7.58 7.16 19.98
CA GLN A 848 -7.25 8.58 19.94
C GLN A 848 -6.54 9.02 18.65
N GLY A 849 -6.09 8.10 17.79
CA GLY A 849 -5.37 8.46 16.57
C GLY A 849 -6.10 9.42 15.65
N ARG A 850 -7.43 9.26 15.49
CA ARG A 850 -8.27 10.16 14.67
C ARG A 850 -8.36 11.57 15.21
N SER A 851 -8.44 11.73 16.52
CA SER A 851 -8.70 13.02 17.17
C SER A 851 -7.43 13.78 17.54
N TYR A 852 -6.32 13.07 17.76
CA TYR A 852 -5.07 13.63 18.28
C TYR A 852 -3.90 13.55 17.27
N GLY A 853 -4.10 12.96 16.09
CA GLY A 853 -3.01 12.73 15.13
C GLY A 853 -1.93 11.78 15.66
N LEU A 854 -2.31 10.95 16.65
CA LEU A 854 -1.42 10.04 17.37
C LEU A 854 -1.41 8.66 16.70
N ILE A 855 -0.23 8.20 16.33
CA ILE A 855 -0.01 6.82 15.91
C ILE A 855 0.65 6.05 17.05
N THR A 856 0.17 4.85 17.33
CA THR A 856 0.78 3.95 18.31
C THR A 856 1.33 2.72 17.60
N VAL A 857 2.63 2.51 17.70
CA VAL A 857 3.35 1.38 17.11
C VAL A 857 3.65 0.39 18.23
N LEU A 858 3.05 -0.79 18.16
CA LEU A 858 3.29 -1.89 19.10
C LEU A 858 4.22 -2.92 18.47
N ILE A 859 5.36 -3.15 19.11
CA ILE A 859 6.38 -4.09 18.65
C ILE A 859 6.43 -5.24 19.66
N ASP A 860 6.22 -6.46 19.18
CA ASP A 860 6.14 -7.63 20.05
C ASP A 860 6.59 -8.91 19.36
N GLN A 861 6.87 -9.93 20.17
CA GLN A 861 7.07 -11.30 19.72
C GLN A 861 5.76 -12.10 19.77
N LEU A 862 4.81 -11.73 20.64
CA LEU A 862 3.57 -12.46 20.87
C LEU A 862 2.34 -11.82 20.23
N ALA A 863 1.74 -12.53 19.28
CA ALA A 863 0.52 -12.06 18.63
C ALA A 863 -0.78 -12.27 19.42
N SER A 864 -0.88 -13.28 20.30
CA SER A 864 -2.15 -13.58 20.99
C SER A 864 -2.69 -12.42 21.82
N ARG A 865 -1.81 -11.63 22.45
CA ARG A 865 -2.21 -10.47 23.27
C ARG A 865 -2.61 -9.27 22.41
N LEU A 866 -1.92 -9.06 21.28
CA LEU A 866 -2.31 -8.06 20.30
C LEU A 866 -3.64 -8.43 19.62
N GLY A 867 -3.91 -9.72 19.43
CA GLY A 867 -5.19 -10.23 18.94
C GLY A 867 -6.35 -9.92 19.88
N GLN A 868 -6.13 -9.97 21.20
CA GLN A 868 -7.14 -9.55 22.19
C GLN A 868 -7.44 -8.05 22.11
N ILE A 869 -6.44 -7.22 21.82
CA ILE A 869 -6.61 -5.77 21.61
C ILE A 869 -7.42 -5.51 20.33
N GLU A 870 -7.13 -6.21 19.25
CA GLU A 870 -7.89 -6.09 18.01
C GLU A 870 -9.33 -6.64 18.12
N SER A 871 -9.54 -7.75 18.85
CA SER A 871 -10.87 -8.35 19.04
C SER A 871 -11.75 -7.50 19.95
N SER A 872 -11.22 -7.00 21.06
CA SER A 872 -11.94 -6.11 21.99
C SER A 872 -12.31 -4.76 21.36
N SER A 873 -11.52 -4.30 20.38
CA SER A 873 -11.86 -3.11 19.57
C SER A 873 -13.08 -3.34 18.66
N ARG A 874 -13.37 -4.58 18.27
CA ARG A 874 -14.45 -4.94 17.33
C ARG A 874 -15.81 -5.19 17.98
N GLU A 875 -15.87 -5.55 19.26
CA GLU A 875 -17.12 -5.88 19.96
C GLU A 875 -17.96 -4.64 20.35
N GLY A 876 -17.46 -3.42 20.09
CA GLY A 876 -18.06 -2.16 20.54
C GLY A 876 -18.97 -1.39 19.56
N GLY A 877 -19.31 -1.88 18.36
CA GLY A 877 -20.32 -1.20 17.53
C GLY A 877 -20.46 -1.67 16.07
N ASP A 878 -21.72 -1.74 15.61
CA ASP A 878 -22.17 -2.02 14.23
C ASP A 878 -21.80 -0.91 13.23
N GLY A 879 -20.51 -0.70 12.98
CA GLY A 879 -20.06 0.25 11.95
C GLY A 879 -18.67 -0.03 11.38
N PRO A 880 -18.36 0.44 10.15
CA PRO A 880 -17.04 0.33 9.53
C PRO A 880 -15.90 1.07 10.28
N SER A 881 -16.22 1.70 11.42
CA SER A 881 -15.33 2.48 12.30
C SER A 881 -14.70 1.68 13.46
N ALA A 882 -14.93 0.36 13.51
CA ALA A 882 -14.51 -0.52 14.62
C ALA A 882 -13.03 -0.96 14.59
N ASN A 883 -12.32 -0.83 13.47
CA ASN A 883 -10.93 -1.27 13.41
C ASN A 883 -9.95 -0.15 13.80
N GLN A 884 -9.28 -0.32 14.94
CA GLN A 884 -8.31 0.64 15.47
C GLN A 884 -6.87 0.37 14.95
N VAL A 885 -6.62 -0.83 14.40
CA VAL A 885 -5.32 -1.27 13.89
C VAL A 885 -5.33 -1.19 12.38
N GLN A 886 -4.60 -0.23 11.83
CA GLN A 886 -4.62 0.01 10.39
C GLN A 886 -3.62 -0.89 9.64
N SER A 887 -2.47 -1.23 10.22
CA SER A 887 -1.42 -1.98 9.53
C SER A 887 -0.77 -3.01 10.43
N VAL A 888 -0.44 -4.18 9.86
CA VAL A 888 0.20 -5.28 10.58
C VAL A 888 1.37 -5.81 9.76
N PHE A 889 2.55 -5.85 10.36
CA PHE A 889 3.75 -6.46 9.79
C PHE A 889 4.08 -7.72 10.58
N ALA A 890 3.90 -8.89 9.97
CA ALA A 890 4.12 -10.17 10.60
C ALA A 890 5.36 -10.84 10.00
N PHE A 891 6.44 -10.82 10.75
CA PHE A 891 7.71 -11.47 10.42
C PHE A 891 7.68 -12.95 10.79
N LEU A 892 8.76 -13.64 10.40
CA LEU A 892 9.00 -15.06 10.58
C LEU A 892 8.64 -15.56 11.99
N GLN A 893 7.85 -16.63 12.04
CA GLN A 893 7.45 -17.34 13.25
C GLN A 893 8.18 -18.67 13.33
N ARG A 894 8.70 -19.04 14.50
CA ARG A 894 9.54 -20.24 14.65
C ARG A 894 8.76 -21.50 15.04
N SER A 895 7.45 -21.37 15.26
CA SER A 895 6.58 -22.50 15.60
C SER A 895 5.21 -22.36 14.92
N GLU A 896 4.57 -23.48 14.60
CA GLU A 896 3.19 -23.50 14.09
C GLU A 896 2.20 -22.88 15.10
N GLY A 897 2.45 -23.08 16.40
CA GLY A 897 1.61 -22.55 17.46
C GLY A 897 1.59 -21.02 17.47
N ASP A 898 2.75 -20.39 17.32
CA ASP A 898 2.87 -18.93 17.25
C ASP A 898 2.28 -18.40 15.95
N ALA A 899 2.55 -19.07 14.82
CA ALA A 899 2.01 -18.69 13.52
C ALA A 899 0.47 -18.70 13.49
N ARG A 900 -0.17 -19.69 14.13
CA ARG A 900 -1.63 -19.75 14.29
C ARG A 900 -2.20 -18.63 15.16
N GLN A 901 -1.43 -18.08 16.11
CA GLN A 901 -1.84 -16.93 16.91
C GLN A 901 -1.69 -15.61 16.16
N VAL A 902 -0.73 -15.53 15.23
CA VAL A 902 -0.44 -14.34 14.41
C VAL A 902 -1.40 -14.22 13.23
N ALA A 903 -1.74 -15.33 12.58
CA ALA A 903 -2.55 -15.34 11.37
C ALA A 903 -3.85 -14.52 11.46
N PRO A 904 -4.63 -14.56 12.56
CA PRO A 904 -5.84 -13.74 12.73
C PRO A 904 -5.64 -12.23 12.69
N LEU A 905 -4.42 -11.73 12.98
CA LEU A 905 -4.08 -10.31 12.87
C LEU A 905 -3.97 -9.87 11.40
N LEU A 906 -3.57 -10.78 10.51
CA LEU A 906 -3.46 -10.51 9.08
C LEU A 906 -4.81 -10.69 8.39
N THR A 907 -5.47 -11.82 8.62
CA THR A 907 -6.81 -12.11 8.09
C THR A 907 -7.50 -13.19 8.92
N ARG A 908 -8.85 -13.12 8.99
CA ARG A 908 -9.67 -14.16 9.62
C ARG A 908 -9.94 -15.33 8.68
N HIS A 909 -9.85 -15.10 7.37
CA HIS A 909 -10.02 -16.11 6.33
C HIS A 909 -8.65 -16.72 6.01
N ASN A 910 -8.60 -18.01 5.68
CA ASN A 910 -7.34 -18.69 5.32
C ASN A 910 -6.22 -18.61 6.36
N SER A 911 -6.58 -18.60 7.65
CA SER A 911 -5.60 -18.61 8.75
C SER A 911 -4.58 -19.76 8.64
N ASP A 912 -4.95 -20.90 8.05
CA ASP A 912 -4.04 -22.03 7.82
C ASP A 912 -2.98 -21.74 6.74
N VAL A 913 -3.36 -21.11 5.62
CA VAL A 913 -2.42 -20.71 4.56
C VAL A 913 -1.48 -19.62 5.07
N ILE A 914 -2.02 -18.64 5.80
CA ILE A 914 -1.23 -17.57 6.41
C ILE A 914 -0.27 -18.13 7.46
N SER A 915 -0.76 -18.98 8.37
CA SER A 915 0.09 -19.55 9.42
C SER A 915 1.20 -20.41 8.84
N THR A 916 0.94 -21.16 7.76
CA THR A 916 1.98 -21.86 7.02
C THR A 916 2.97 -20.87 6.40
N ALA A 917 2.48 -19.85 5.71
CA ALA A 917 3.32 -18.85 5.05
C ALA A 917 4.24 -18.09 6.02
N LEU A 918 3.81 -17.88 7.28
CA LEU A 918 4.59 -17.22 8.34
C LEU A 918 5.80 -18.03 8.84
N LEU A 919 5.88 -19.32 8.51
CA LEU A 919 7.00 -20.19 8.91
C LEU A 919 8.24 -19.94 8.03
N PRO A 920 9.43 -20.41 8.47
CA PRO A 920 10.63 -20.39 7.65
C PRO A 920 10.46 -21.25 6.39
N VAL A 921 11.16 -20.91 5.30
CA VAL A 921 11.20 -21.71 4.06
C VAL A 921 11.57 -23.18 4.33
N GLY A 922 12.52 -23.43 5.23
CA GLY A 922 12.91 -24.79 5.64
C GLY A 922 11.82 -25.61 6.35
N MET A 923 10.74 -24.97 6.81
CA MET A 923 9.57 -25.63 7.43
C MET A 923 8.34 -25.60 6.51
N GLY A 924 8.50 -25.29 5.22
CA GLY A 924 7.41 -25.19 4.26
C GLY A 924 6.68 -23.84 4.25
N GLY A 925 7.18 -22.83 4.97
CA GLY A 925 6.66 -21.47 4.90
C GLY A 925 7.34 -20.62 3.84
N HIS A 926 7.06 -19.31 3.83
CA HIS A 926 7.54 -18.37 2.80
C HIS A 926 8.50 -17.31 3.35
N LEU A 927 8.74 -17.27 4.67
CA LEU A 927 9.50 -16.18 5.28
C LEU A 927 10.97 -16.52 5.50
N GLU A 928 11.78 -15.47 5.43
CA GLU A 928 13.20 -15.41 5.79
C GLU A 928 13.42 -14.12 6.62
N THR A 929 14.59 -13.95 7.21
CA THR A 929 14.91 -12.71 7.94
C THR A 929 14.81 -11.51 7.01
N GLY A 930 14.13 -10.45 7.45
CA GLY A 930 13.89 -9.24 6.66
C GLY A 930 12.67 -9.33 5.73
N ARG A 931 12.00 -10.49 5.62
CA ARG A 931 10.73 -10.65 4.92
C ARG A 931 9.57 -10.77 5.91
N CYS A 932 8.43 -10.16 5.59
CA CYS A 932 7.22 -10.23 6.40
C CYS A 932 5.97 -10.40 5.53
N LEU A 933 4.90 -10.92 6.12
CA LEU A 933 3.57 -10.70 5.59
C LEU A 933 3.06 -9.34 6.09
N PHE A 934 2.75 -8.45 5.15
CA PHE A 934 2.26 -7.11 5.42
C PHE A 934 0.76 -7.04 5.11
N ARG A 935 -0.04 -6.66 6.12
CA ARG A 935 -1.43 -6.24 5.96
C ARG A 935 -1.51 -4.72 5.88
N ASP A 936 -1.99 -4.21 4.73
CA ASP A 936 -2.24 -2.78 4.55
C ASP A 936 -3.57 -2.35 5.20
N MET A 937 -3.90 -1.05 5.09
CA MET A 937 -5.12 -0.49 5.69
C MET A 937 -6.41 -0.87 4.97
N ASP A 938 -6.28 -1.35 3.73
CA ASP A 938 -7.37 -1.90 2.94
C ASP A 938 -7.52 -3.42 3.16
N PHE A 939 -6.80 -3.97 4.15
CA PHE A 939 -6.76 -5.38 4.56
C PHE A 939 -6.23 -6.34 3.49
N HIS A 940 -5.51 -5.83 2.49
CA HIS A 940 -4.77 -6.71 1.60
C HIS A 940 -3.56 -7.28 2.33
N VAL A 941 -3.21 -8.53 2.06
CA VAL A 941 -2.03 -9.19 2.62
C VAL A 941 -1.08 -9.55 1.49
N ALA A 942 0.20 -9.21 1.64
CA ALA A 942 1.24 -9.56 0.68
C ALA A 942 2.56 -9.89 1.38
N LEU A 943 3.41 -10.67 0.72
CA LEU A 943 4.80 -10.85 1.12
C LEU A 943 5.58 -9.58 0.78
N THR A 944 6.23 -8.99 1.77
CA THR A 944 7.01 -7.76 1.62
C THR A 944 8.42 -7.98 2.15
N GLU A 945 9.41 -7.66 1.32
CA GLU A 945 10.82 -7.61 1.70
C GLU A 945 11.12 -6.21 2.23
N ILE A 946 11.59 -6.11 3.47
CA ILE A 946 11.93 -4.83 4.07
C ILE A 946 13.31 -4.39 3.61
N ASP A 947 13.38 -3.18 3.08
CA ASP A 947 14.60 -2.61 2.52
C ASP A 947 15.01 -1.37 3.32
N LEU A 948 16.16 -1.47 3.99
CA LEU A 948 16.77 -0.33 4.67
C LEU A 948 17.46 0.63 3.70
N LEU A 949 17.65 0.22 2.44
CA LEU A 949 18.25 0.95 1.33
C LEU A 949 19.74 1.31 1.48
N PHE A 950 20.16 1.80 2.66
CA PHE A 950 21.50 2.31 2.93
C PHE A 950 22.26 1.47 3.95
N LYS A 951 23.56 1.27 3.73
CA LYS A 951 24.45 0.55 4.65
C LYS A 951 24.55 1.25 6.00
N GLU A 952 24.45 2.57 6.03
CA GLU A 952 24.45 3.39 7.24
C GLU A 952 23.25 3.06 8.12
N LEU A 953 22.06 2.93 7.53
CA LEU A 953 20.85 2.52 8.24
C LEU A 953 20.91 1.05 8.67
N LEU A 954 21.48 0.17 7.83
CA LEU A 954 21.75 -1.22 8.21
C LEU A 954 22.65 -1.31 9.46
N ARG A 955 23.80 -0.61 9.47
CA ARG A 955 24.74 -0.55 10.60
C ARG A 955 24.11 0.09 11.84
N ALA A 956 23.32 1.15 11.65
CA ALA A 956 22.60 1.81 12.74
C ALA A 956 21.57 0.86 13.37
N SER A 957 20.92 0.02 12.55
CA SER A 957 19.89 -0.93 12.95
C SER A 957 20.42 -2.27 13.47
N ASP A 958 21.74 -2.47 13.54
CA ASP A 958 22.34 -3.70 14.07
C ASP A 958 22.10 -3.80 15.58
N THR A 959 21.09 -4.61 15.93
CA THR A 959 20.71 -4.84 17.32
C THR A 959 21.51 -5.95 17.98
N ASN A 960 22.37 -6.69 17.28
CA ASN A 960 23.11 -7.80 17.87
C ASN A 960 24.35 -7.31 18.64
N PRO A 961 24.45 -7.55 19.97
CA PRO A 961 25.58 -7.07 20.78
C PRO A 961 26.96 -7.55 20.30
N THR A 962 27.04 -8.70 19.63
CA THR A 962 28.31 -9.31 19.19
C THR A 962 28.85 -8.67 17.91
N THR A 963 27.98 -8.37 16.94
CA THR A 963 28.36 -7.80 15.64
C THR A 963 28.33 -6.27 15.64
N ARG A 964 27.48 -5.67 16.48
CA ARG A 964 27.22 -4.22 16.51
C ARG A 964 28.48 -3.37 16.59
N ALA A 965 29.42 -3.69 17.47
CA ALA A 965 30.66 -2.91 17.59
C ALA A 965 31.51 -2.96 16.29
N GLY A 966 31.53 -4.11 15.63
CA GLY A 966 32.17 -4.30 14.32
C GLY A 966 31.45 -3.56 13.20
N SER A 967 30.12 -3.65 13.18
CA SER A 967 29.25 -2.98 12.20
C SER A 967 29.33 -1.45 12.32
N GLN A 968 29.34 -0.92 13.54
CA GLN A 968 29.35 0.52 13.84
C GLN A 968 30.75 1.14 13.92
N ARG A 969 31.79 0.45 13.45
CA ARG A 969 33.15 1.03 13.35
C ARG A 969 33.32 1.97 12.16
N HIS A 970 32.40 1.93 11.21
CA HIS A 970 32.47 2.70 9.99
C HIS A 970 32.02 4.14 10.22
N PRO A 971 32.64 5.15 9.56
CA PRO A 971 32.18 6.52 9.61
C PRO A 971 30.79 6.65 8.95
N ILE A 972 30.04 7.66 9.36
CA ILE A 972 28.75 8.03 8.77
C ILE A 972 28.79 9.50 8.37
N SER A 973 28.28 9.82 7.18
CA SER A 973 28.11 11.21 6.75
C SER A 973 26.83 11.82 7.33
N ALA A 974 26.85 13.12 7.61
CA ALA A 974 25.64 13.87 7.93
C ALA A 974 24.73 14.11 6.70
N ASP A 975 25.25 13.86 5.49
CA ASP A 975 24.52 13.99 4.24
C ASP A 975 24.19 12.61 3.64
N PRO A 976 22.90 12.20 3.61
CA PRO A 976 22.49 10.92 3.02
C PRO A 976 22.83 10.72 1.54
N TRP A 977 23.18 11.78 0.79
CA TRP A 977 23.64 11.62 -0.59
C TRP A 977 25.00 10.91 -0.68
N GLU A 978 25.78 10.96 0.40
CA GLU A 978 27.08 10.29 0.52
C GLU A 978 26.96 8.88 1.12
N TRP A 979 25.75 8.44 1.47
CA TRP A 979 25.51 7.11 2.01
C TRP A 979 25.58 6.04 0.91
N GLU A 980 25.96 4.83 1.28
CA GLU A 980 26.14 3.73 0.34
C GLU A 980 24.85 2.91 0.22
N PHE A 981 24.39 2.65 -1.00
CA PHE A 981 23.31 1.70 -1.25
C PHE A 981 23.75 0.28 -0.88
N ILE A 982 22.82 -0.51 -0.35
CA ILE A 982 23.01 -1.95 -0.10
C ILE A 982 22.97 -2.68 -1.44
N THR A 983 24.00 -3.47 -1.77
CA THR A 983 23.98 -4.33 -2.97
C THR A 983 23.20 -5.63 -2.72
N ASN A 984 22.75 -6.32 -3.78
CA ASN A 984 22.02 -7.60 -3.65
C ASN A 984 22.84 -8.68 -2.94
N ASP A 985 24.14 -8.81 -3.26
CA ASP A 985 25.04 -9.78 -2.60
C ASP A 985 25.22 -9.47 -1.11
N GLU A 986 25.30 -8.19 -0.75
CA GLU A 986 25.38 -7.76 0.66
C GLU A 986 24.04 -7.95 1.39
N ARG A 987 22.91 -7.81 0.68
CA ARG A 987 21.56 -8.10 1.21
C ARG A 987 21.44 -9.58 1.57
N GLU A 988 21.84 -10.48 0.66
CA GLU A 988 21.83 -11.93 0.90
C GLU A 988 22.78 -12.33 2.04
N ALA A 989 23.98 -11.73 2.09
CA ALA A 989 24.94 -11.98 3.17
C ALA A 989 24.42 -11.55 4.54
N ALA A 990 23.81 -10.36 4.65
CA ALA A 990 23.24 -9.85 5.90
C ALA A 990 22.06 -10.70 6.40
N VAL A 991 21.20 -11.16 5.48
CA VAL A 991 20.09 -12.08 5.79
C VAL A 991 20.62 -13.43 6.28
N ALA A 992 21.63 -13.98 5.61
CA ALA A 992 22.24 -15.26 5.98
C ALA A 992 22.92 -15.20 7.37
N GLU A 993 23.66 -14.13 7.66
CA GLU A 993 24.34 -13.94 8.95
C GLU A 993 23.33 -13.79 10.10
N ALA A 994 22.26 -13.01 9.89
CA ALA A 994 21.19 -12.86 10.86
C ALA A 994 20.42 -14.18 11.12
N GLY A 995 20.24 -15.01 10.08
CA GLY A 995 19.61 -16.32 10.19
C GLY A 995 20.43 -17.34 10.99
N VAL A 996 21.75 -17.38 10.77
CA VAL A 996 22.67 -18.30 11.49
C VAL A 996 22.78 -17.93 12.97
N LEU A 997 22.85 -16.64 13.29
CA LEU A 997 22.98 -16.16 14.66
C LEU A 997 21.68 -16.29 15.46
N GLY A 998 20.54 -16.09 14.79
CA GLY A 998 19.22 -16.36 15.37
C GLY A 998 19.07 -17.82 15.80
N ALA A 999 19.70 -18.78 15.10
CA ALA A 999 19.71 -20.18 15.49
C ALA A 999 20.65 -20.47 16.70
N ALA A 1000 21.70 -19.66 16.88
CA ALA A 1000 22.67 -19.80 17.97
C ALA A 1000 22.12 -19.28 19.31
N GLU A 1001 21.45 -18.12 19.34
CA GLU A 1001 20.77 -17.61 20.55
C GLU A 1001 19.68 -18.57 21.05
N ASP A 1002 18.98 -19.23 20.11
CA ASP A 1002 17.98 -20.25 20.44
C ASP A 1002 18.60 -21.56 20.96
N ALA A 1003 19.78 -21.93 20.46
CA ALA A 1003 20.52 -23.08 20.98
C ALA A 1003 20.94 -22.83 22.44
N GLU A 1004 21.35 -21.60 22.79
CA GLU A 1004 21.60 -21.21 24.18
C GLU A 1004 20.32 -21.21 25.03
N GLN A 1005 19.19 -20.72 24.52
CA GLN A 1005 17.92 -20.75 25.25
C GLN A 1005 17.34 -22.16 25.43
N ARG A 1006 17.62 -23.09 24.50
CA ARG A 1006 17.23 -24.51 24.60
C ARG A 1006 18.21 -25.36 25.41
N ALA A 1007 19.46 -24.92 25.60
CA ALA A 1007 20.50 -25.68 26.28
C ALA A 1007 20.57 -25.42 27.80
N GLU A 1008 19.79 -24.50 28.38
CA GLU A 1008 19.68 -24.41 29.83
C GLU A 1008 18.94 -25.63 30.40
N PRO A 1009 19.57 -26.43 31.28
CA PRO A 1009 18.94 -27.63 31.81
C PRO A 1009 17.78 -27.21 32.71
N VAL A 1010 16.59 -27.73 32.39
CA VAL A 1010 15.49 -27.86 33.34
C VAL A 1010 16.07 -28.53 34.58
N GLY A 1011 16.28 -27.74 35.65
CA GLY A 1011 16.81 -28.21 36.91
C GLY A 1011 16.01 -29.42 37.36
N GLY A 1012 16.67 -30.58 37.31
CA GLY A 1012 16.07 -31.86 37.61
C GLY A 1012 15.57 -31.88 39.05
N GLN A 1013 14.31 -32.29 39.20
CA GLN A 1013 13.85 -32.89 40.43
C GLN A 1013 14.62 -34.20 40.65
N SER A 1014 15.45 -34.22 41.68
CA SER A 1014 15.71 -35.38 42.53
C SER A 1014 15.73 -34.92 43.97
#